data_AF-A0A6H5G2X6-F1
#
_entry.id   AF-A0A6H5G2X6-F1
#
_cell.length_a   1.000
_cell.length_b   1.000
_cell.length_c   1.000
_cell.angle_alpha   90.00
_cell.angle_beta   90.00
_cell.angle_gamma   90.00
#
_symmetry.space_group_name_H-M   'P 1'
#
loop_
_entity.id
_entity.type
_entity.pdbx_description
1 polymer ?
#
loop_
_entity_poly.entity_id
_entity_poly.type
_entity_poly.pdbx_seq_one_letter_code
_entity_poly.pdbx_strand_id
1 'polypeptide(L)'
;MAKNKKILTLFLTALCLISFKLNKLMAILVILNESVPGKESVLQPVKNFEFSQAVCNHTRSKFRALVSTYSNFQNPSTSEFASDAQHTKGTEDLLFEMFTVDDPELTSVGKFLAALRQTGLRKTDPRLAGLMQNLRKFHQESKREGGSPETQKLTREQFKDAIAANLVLISRAFRHHFIIPDFSDFTKYIEDFYWKCKSNSEGKLADYIPQLARTNPEHWGVSVCTIDGQRFSIGDVNIPFTLQSTSKPLTYGIALDQLTQEVVHQYVGQEPSGRNFNELVLDHNKKPHNPMINAGAIIICSLLKTLVHPEMTLAEKFDFTMDYFKRLAGGEYLGFNNAVFLSEREAADRNYALGFYMREHKCYPEKTVLKECMDFYFQCCSMEANCESVAVMAATLANGGICPVTEEKVLKPDAIRDVLSLMHSCGMYDYSGQFAFKVGLPAKSGVSGGMMIVIPNVMGICTWSPPLDKLGNSVRGVQFCEELVRVFNFHRYDNLKHATNKKDPRRHKYETKGLSIVNLLFSAASGDVAALRRHKLSGMDMSLSDYDGRTALHLAAAEGHQDCVTFLLEQCNVPHDKKDRWGNAPLDEAKTFGRVQIVEYLSKWAEERKVDEAREQLEASKTEEKQKKNKPETPSDDTSPLP
;
A
#
# COMPACT_ATOMS: atom_id res chain seq x y z
N MET A 1 -6.43 -33.95 -31.88
CA MET A 1 -6.81 -33.44 -30.54
C MET A 1 -6.77 -31.92 -30.38
N ALA A 2 -5.78 -31.20 -30.93
CA ALA A 2 -5.67 -29.73 -30.76
C ALA A 2 -6.80 -28.89 -31.41
N LYS A 3 -7.36 -29.33 -32.55
CA LYS A 3 -8.52 -28.68 -33.21
C LYS A 3 -9.79 -28.73 -32.36
N ASN A 4 -10.05 -29.85 -31.68
CA ASN A 4 -11.25 -30.01 -30.82
C ASN A 4 -11.15 -29.20 -29.52
N LYS A 5 -9.94 -28.99 -28.96
CA LYS A 5 -9.73 -28.10 -27.81
C LYS A 5 -10.02 -26.63 -28.16
N LYS A 6 -9.58 -26.14 -29.33
CA LYS A 6 -9.88 -24.77 -29.77
C LYS A 6 -11.38 -24.52 -29.95
N ILE A 7 -12.10 -25.48 -30.55
CA ILE A 7 -13.55 -25.39 -30.75
C ILE A 7 -14.30 -25.40 -29.41
N LEU A 8 -13.88 -26.23 -28.46
CA LEU A 8 -14.49 -26.29 -27.12
C LEU A 8 -14.25 -25.00 -26.32
N THR A 9 -13.06 -24.41 -26.40
CA THR A 9 -12.76 -23.12 -25.76
C THR A 9 -13.55 -21.96 -26.36
N LEU A 10 -13.72 -21.93 -27.69
CA LEU A 10 -14.58 -20.97 -28.40
C LEU A 10 -16.06 -21.12 -28.00
N PHE A 11 -16.53 -22.36 -27.84
CA PHE A 11 -17.91 -22.63 -27.43
C PHE A 11 -18.17 -22.23 -25.97
N LEU A 12 -17.23 -22.50 -25.07
CA LEU A 12 -17.31 -22.13 -23.65
C LEU A 12 -17.22 -20.61 -23.43
N THR A 13 -16.36 -19.93 -24.19
CA THR A 13 -16.26 -18.45 -24.14
C THR A 13 -17.52 -17.78 -24.69
N ALA A 14 -18.11 -18.30 -25.76
CA ALA A 14 -19.40 -17.83 -26.28
C ALA A 14 -20.55 -18.02 -25.25
N LEU A 15 -20.62 -19.18 -24.59
CA LEU A 15 -21.61 -19.44 -23.53
C LEU A 15 -21.42 -18.52 -22.31
N CYS A 16 -20.19 -18.20 -21.94
CA CYS A 16 -19.89 -17.28 -20.84
C CYS A 16 -20.31 -15.84 -21.18
N LEU A 17 -20.08 -15.40 -22.41
CA LEU A 17 -20.53 -14.09 -22.92
C LEU A 17 -22.07 -13.99 -23.00
N ILE A 18 -22.75 -15.06 -23.38
CA ILE A 18 -24.22 -15.13 -23.40
C ILE A 18 -24.78 -15.07 -21.97
N SER A 19 -24.19 -15.80 -21.02
CA SER A 19 -24.55 -15.75 -19.59
C SER A 19 -24.33 -14.34 -19.00
N PHE A 20 -23.22 -13.69 -19.34
CA PHE A 20 -22.93 -12.33 -18.88
C PHE A 20 -23.91 -11.29 -19.45
N LYS A 21 -24.30 -11.42 -20.72
CA LYS A 21 -25.33 -10.56 -21.34
C LYS A 21 -26.72 -10.79 -20.75
N LEU A 22 -27.11 -12.03 -20.47
CA LEU A 22 -28.39 -12.37 -19.82
C LEU A 22 -28.47 -11.84 -18.39
N ASN A 23 -27.39 -11.94 -17.60
CA ASN A 23 -27.34 -11.34 -16.26
C ASN A 23 -27.42 -9.82 -16.29
N LYS A 24 -26.80 -9.17 -17.29
CA LYS A 24 -26.94 -7.72 -17.49
C LYS A 24 -28.37 -7.33 -17.89
N LEU A 25 -29.04 -8.13 -18.72
CA LEU A 25 -30.43 -7.90 -19.11
C LEU A 25 -31.39 -8.07 -17.92
N MET A 26 -31.15 -9.07 -17.06
CA MET A 26 -31.91 -9.29 -15.83
C MET A 26 -31.69 -8.16 -14.82
N ALA A 27 -30.46 -7.66 -14.67
CA ALA A 27 -30.19 -6.49 -13.82
C ALA A 27 -30.91 -5.23 -14.33
N ILE A 28 -30.97 -5.02 -15.64
CA ILE A 28 -31.71 -3.91 -16.25
C ILE A 28 -33.23 -4.06 -16.04
N LEU A 29 -33.78 -5.28 -16.16
CA LEU A 29 -35.19 -5.56 -15.91
C LEU A 29 -35.58 -5.39 -14.43
N VAL A 30 -34.69 -5.70 -13.49
CA VAL A 30 -34.90 -5.46 -12.04
C VAL A 30 -34.89 -3.96 -11.74
N ILE A 31 -33.94 -3.22 -12.31
CA ILE A 31 -33.85 -1.75 -12.13
C ILE A 31 -35.06 -1.03 -12.75
N LEU A 32 -35.56 -1.49 -13.89
CA LEU A 32 -36.76 -0.93 -14.52
C LEU A 32 -38.04 -1.20 -13.72
N ASN A 33 -38.07 -2.26 -12.89
CA ASN A 33 -39.23 -2.60 -12.06
C ASN A 33 -39.27 -1.83 -10.73
N GLU A 34 -38.13 -1.34 -10.24
CA GLU A 34 -38.03 -0.56 -8.99
C GLU A 34 -38.19 0.97 -9.19
N SER A 35 -38.24 1.45 -10.44
CA SER A 35 -38.11 2.89 -10.73
C SER A 35 -39.44 3.63 -11.06
N VAL A 36 -40.62 3.00 -10.95
CA VAL A 36 -41.90 3.69 -11.28
C VAL A 36 -43.01 3.33 -10.28
N PRO A 37 -43.37 4.23 -9.33
CA PRO A 37 -44.57 4.05 -8.52
C PRO A 37 -45.79 4.63 -9.25
N GLY A 38 -46.82 3.79 -9.45
CA GLY A 38 -48.15 4.21 -9.87
C GLY A 38 -48.41 4.13 -11.38
N LYS A 39 -48.77 2.95 -11.86
CA LYS A 39 -49.74 2.74 -12.97
C LYS A 39 -50.18 1.28 -12.98
N GLU A 40 -51.46 1.07 -12.67
CA GLU A 40 -52.15 -0.18 -12.91
C GLU A 40 -52.35 -0.41 -14.41
N SER A 41 -52.31 -1.69 -14.79
CA SER A 41 -52.78 -2.29 -16.04
C SER A 41 -51.82 -2.33 -17.25
N VAL A 42 -51.84 -3.53 -17.86
CA VAL A 42 -51.30 -3.95 -19.16
C VAL A 42 -49.86 -4.50 -19.15
N LEU A 43 -49.73 -5.79 -18.80
CA LEU A 43 -49.03 -6.85 -19.56
C LEU A 43 -48.96 -8.12 -18.68
N GLN A 44 -49.51 -9.25 -19.14
CA GLN A 44 -49.41 -10.55 -18.47
C GLN A 44 -47.97 -11.12 -18.53
N PRO A 45 -47.38 -11.56 -17.40
CA PRO A 45 -46.28 -12.52 -17.46
C PRO A 45 -46.31 -13.51 -16.27
N VAL A 46 -47.34 -14.36 -16.17
CA VAL A 46 -47.34 -15.44 -15.16
C VAL A 46 -46.92 -16.80 -15.77
N LYS A 47 -46.89 -16.96 -17.10
CA LYS A 47 -46.44 -18.20 -17.76
C LYS A 47 -44.97 -18.21 -18.19
N ASN A 48 -44.32 -17.05 -18.33
CA ASN A 48 -42.90 -16.97 -18.75
C ASN A 48 -41.92 -17.07 -17.58
N PHE A 49 -42.36 -16.81 -16.34
CA PHE A 49 -41.48 -16.88 -15.17
C PHE A 49 -41.16 -18.34 -14.78
N GLU A 50 -42.15 -19.24 -14.85
CA GLU A 50 -41.94 -20.69 -14.67
C GLU A 50 -41.11 -21.30 -15.81
N PHE A 51 -41.33 -20.86 -17.05
CA PHE A 51 -40.53 -21.32 -18.19
C PHE A 51 -39.07 -20.85 -18.07
N SER A 52 -38.83 -19.61 -17.61
CA SER A 52 -37.48 -19.07 -17.38
C SER A 52 -36.77 -19.73 -16.20
N GLN A 53 -37.48 -20.06 -15.11
CA GLN A 53 -36.91 -20.84 -14.00
C GLN A 53 -36.61 -22.28 -14.40
N ALA A 54 -37.48 -22.93 -15.19
CA ALA A 54 -37.25 -24.28 -15.70
C ALA A 54 -36.04 -24.33 -16.65
N VAL A 55 -35.90 -23.36 -17.56
CA VAL A 55 -34.73 -23.24 -18.44
C VAL A 55 -33.47 -22.94 -17.64
N CYS A 56 -33.53 -22.05 -16.65
CA CYS A 56 -32.37 -21.72 -15.82
C CYS A 56 -31.92 -22.89 -14.94
N ASN A 57 -32.86 -23.67 -14.39
CA ASN A 57 -32.58 -24.86 -13.59
C ASN A 57 -32.08 -26.03 -14.44
N HIS A 58 -32.64 -26.22 -15.65
CA HIS A 58 -32.16 -27.23 -16.61
C HIS A 58 -30.74 -26.89 -17.09
N THR A 59 -30.46 -25.61 -17.32
CA THR A 59 -29.12 -25.14 -17.73
C THR A 59 -28.11 -25.25 -16.57
N ARG A 60 -28.51 -24.97 -15.32
CA ARG A 60 -27.69 -25.21 -14.11
C ARG A 60 -27.40 -26.69 -13.88
N SER A 61 -28.40 -27.56 -14.09
CA SER A 61 -28.27 -29.01 -13.98
C SER A 61 -27.32 -29.57 -15.04
N LYS A 62 -27.48 -29.16 -16.31
CA LYS A 62 -26.54 -29.51 -17.38
C LYS A 62 -25.15 -28.94 -17.15
N PHE A 63 -25.01 -27.74 -16.59
CA PHE A 63 -23.70 -27.16 -16.24
C PHE A 63 -23.03 -27.92 -15.08
N ARG A 64 -23.79 -28.34 -14.05
CA ARG A 64 -23.29 -29.21 -12.98
C ARG A 64 -22.91 -30.60 -13.48
N ALA A 65 -23.70 -31.18 -14.39
CA ALA A 65 -23.37 -32.44 -15.04
C ALA A 65 -22.12 -32.31 -15.92
N LEU A 66 -21.97 -31.20 -16.67
CA LEU A 66 -20.80 -30.94 -17.49
C LEU A 66 -19.55 -30.71 -16.63
N VAL A 67 -19.66 -29.99 -15.50
CA VAL A 67 -18.59 -29.79 -14.51
C VAL A 67 -18.22 -31.10 -13.83
N SER A 68 -19.20 -31.94 -13.45
CA SER A 68 -18.97 -33.28 -12.91
C SER A 68 -18.30 -34.20 -13.94
N THR A 69 -18.67 -34.10 -15.21
CA THR A 69 -18.03 -34.85 -16.31
C THR A 69 -16.61 -34.34 -16.55
N TYR A 70 -16.35 -33.03 -16.41
CA TYR A 70 -15.02 -32.42 -16.48
C TYR A 70 -14.14 -32.78 -15.27
N SER A 71 -14.71 -32.88 -14.08
CA SER A 71 -14.04 -33.35 -12.85
C SER A 71 -13.74 -34.85 -12.92
N ASN A 72 -14.61 -35.65 -13.55
CA ASN A 72 -14.34 -37.07 -13.83
C ASN A 72 -13.30 -37.26 -14.96
N PHE A 73 -13.17 -36.31 -15.88
CA PHE A 73 -12.07 -36.29 -16.87
C PHE A 73 -10.70 -35.94 -16.24
N GLN A 74 -10.66 -35.45 -15.01
CA GLN A 74 -9.43 -35.21 -14.24
C GLN A 74 -9.04 -36.36 -13.30
N ASN A 75 -9.84 -37.44 -13.22
CA ASN A 75 -9.52 -38.65 -12.47
C ASN A 75 -9.87 -39.91 -13.27
N PRO A 76 -8.92 -40.53 -14.00
CA PRO A 76 -9.09 -41.91 -14.43
C PRO A 76 -8.95 -42.81 -13.20
N SER A 77 -9.96 -43.65 -12.99
CA SER A 77 -9.92 -44.79 -12.08
C SER A 77 -8.66 -45.63 -12.31
N THR A 78 -7.94 -45.90 -11.23
CA THR A 78 -6.80 -46.81 -11.15
C THR A 78 -7.23 -48.25 -11.40
N SER A 79 -6.89 -48.79 -12.57
CA SER A 79 -6.46 -50.18 -12.73
C SER A 79 -5.88 -50.32 -14.13
N GLU A 80 -4.66 -50.87 -14.22
CA GLU A 80 -3.90 -51.13 -15.46
C GLU A 80 -3.20 -49.91 -16.06
N PHE A 81 -2.06 -49.55 -15.49
CA PHE A 81 -0.78 -49.27 -16.15
C PHE A 81 0.17 -48.75 -15.06
N ALA A 82 0.86 -49.68 -14.42
CA ALA A 82 2.02 -49.38 -13.61
C ALA A 82 3.17 -48.93 -14.53
N SER A 83 3.87 -47.87 -14.11
CA SER A 83 5.13 -47.30 -14.64
C SER A 83 5.00 -45.96 -15.40
N ASP A 84 4.84 -44.86 -14.66
CA ASP A 84 5.69 -43.65 -14.75
C ASP A 84 5.10 -42.53 -13.87
N ALA A 85 5.61 -42.41 -12.65
CA ALA A 85 5.28 -41.34 -11.72
C ALA A 85 6.11 -40.07 -12.04
N GLN A 86 5.60 -39.20 -12.91
CA GLN A 86 6.04 -37.81 -12.93
C GLN A 86 5.40 -37.07 -11.75
N HIS A 87 6.14 -36.99 -10.64
CA HIS A 87 5.85 -36.13 -9.49
C HIS A 87 5.59 -34.68 -9.95
N THR A 88 4.37 -34.18 -9.80
CA THR A 88 4.15 -32.73 -9.68
C THR A 88 4.81 -32.27 -8.38
N LYS A 89 5.98 -31.64 -8.46
CA LYS A 89 6.74 -31.16 -7.29
C LYS A 89 5.89 -30.21 -6.44
N GLY A 90 5.84 -30.45 -5.13
CA GLY A 90 5.13 -29.59 -4.17
C GLY A 90 5.77 -28.20 -4.05
N THR A 91 5.03 -27.23 -3.50
CA THR A 91 5.60 -25.88 -3.27
C THR A 91 6.77 -25.92 -2.28
N GLU A 92 6.76 -26.84 -1.30
CA GLU A 92 7.89 -27.02 -0.40
C GLU A 92 9.14 -27.53 -1.12
N ASP A 93 8.96 -28.40 -2.13
CA ASP A 93 10.07 -28.93 -2.93
C ASP A 93 10.74 -27.85 -3.77
N LEU A 94 9.96 -26.93 -4.34
CA LEU A 94 10.48 -25.78 -5.07
C LEU A 94 11.25 -24.83 -4.13
N LEU A 95 10.69 -24.54 -2.95
CA LEU A 95 11.36 -23.72 -1.95
C LEU A 95 12.66 -24.36 -1.47
N PHE A 96 12.69 -25.69 -1.29
CA PHE A 96 13.91 -26.40 -0.95
C PHE A 96 14.98 -26.24 -2.04
N GLU A 97 14.63 -26.52 -3.29
CA GLU A 97 15.54 -26.43 -4.45
C GLU A 97 16.10 -25.01 -4.68
N MET A 98 15.37 -23.97 -4.31
CA MET A 98 15.86 -22.59 -4.39
C MET A 98 17.05 -22.28 -3.47
N PHE A 99 17.23 -23.05 -2.40
CA PHE A 99 18.22 -22.78 -1.36
C PHE A 99 19.21 -23.93 -1.12
N THR A 100 19.26 -24.91 -2.03
CA THR A 100 20.29 -25.97 -2.03
C THR A 100 21.68 -25.38 -2.25
N VAL A 101 22.67 -25.89 -1.52
CA VAL A 101 24.06 -25.40 -1.61
C VAL A 101 25.03 -26.58 -1.61
N ASP A 102 25.82 -26.68 -2.67
CA ASP A 102 26.86 -27.69 -2.95
C ASP A 102 26.34 -29.13 -3.10
N ASP A 103 25.46 -29.56 -2.21
CA ASP A 103 24.82 -30.87 -2.17
C ASP A 103 23.31 -30.73 -2.49
N PRO A 104 22.78 -31.41 -3.52
CA PRO A 104 21.36 -31.35 -3.90
C PRO A 104 20.42 -31.92 -2.83
N GLU A 105 20.93 -32.65 -1.84
CA GLU A 105 20.13 -33.20 -0.73
C GLU A 105 20.06 -32.27 0.50
N LEU A 106 20.79 -31.16 0.51
CA LEU A 106 20.90 -30.26 1.66
C LEU A 106 20.60 -28.79 1.31
N THR A 107 19.76 -28.17 2.14
CA THR A 107 19.43 -26.73 2.06
C THR A 107 20.05 -25.93 3.19
N SER A 108 20.57 -24.74 2.87
CA SER A 108 21.12 -23.81 3.85
C SER A 108 20.03 -22.97 4.52
N VAL A 109 19.80 -23.18 5.83
CA VAL A 109 18.85 -22.39 6.62
C VAL A 109 19.26 -20.91 6.65
N GLY A 110 20.55 -20.62 6.74
CA GLY A 110 21.05 -19.24 6.76
C GLY A 110 20.69 -18.45 5.50
N LYS A 111 20.85 -19.05 4.31
CA LYS A 111 20.45 -18.43 3.04
C LYS A 111 18.93 -18.26 2.95
N PHE A 112 18.16 -19.27 3.37
CA PHE A 112 16.71 -19.23 3.41
C PHE A 112 16.19 -18.09 4.31
N LEU A 113 16.70 -17.99 5.56
CA LEU A 113 16.30 -16.95 6.51
C LEU A 113 16.75 -15.55 6.06
N ALA A 114 17.91 -15.44 5.41
CA ALA A 114 18.36 -14.19 4.82
C ALA A 114 17.44 -13.72 3.68
N ALA A 115 17.03 -14.64 2.81
CA ALA A 115 16.09 -14.34 1.74
C ALA A 115 14.69 -14.02 2.29
N LEU A 116 14.23 -14.73 3.32
CA LEU A 116 12.97 -14.42 4.02
C LEU A 116 13.01 -13.02 4.63
N ARG A 117 14.14 -12.61 5.23
CA ARG A 117 14.32 -11.25 5.75
C ARG A 117 14.26 -10.18 4.66
N GLN A 118 14.76 -10.46 3.46
CA GLN A 118 14.67 -9.53 2.32
C GLN A 118 13.23 -9.28 1.87
N THR A 119 12.30 -10.21 2.13
CA THR A 119 10.87 -9.98 1.88
C THR A 119 10.24 -8.97 2.85
N GLY A 120 10.95 -8.61 3.93
CA GLY A 120 10.51 -7.69 4.96
C GLY A 120 9.96 -8.37 6.22
N LEU A 121 9.78 -9.68 6.23
CA LEU A 121 9.37 -10.41 7.44
C LEU A 121 10.51 -10.45 8.46
N ARG A 122 10.16 -10.27 9.74
CA ARG A 122 11.11 -10.37 10.85
C ARG A 122 11.12 -11.78 11.42
N LYS A 123 12.26 -12.19 11.98
CA LYS A 123 12.38 -13.46 12.71
C LYS A 123 11.51 -13.53 13.96
N THR A 124 11.12 -12.37 14.50
CA THR A 124 10.25 -12.23 15.67
C THR A 124 8.77 -12.18 15.30
N ASP A 125 8.40 -12.35 14.02
CA ASP A 125 7.00 -12.40 13.60
C ASP A 125 6.31 -13.61 14.27
N PRO A 126 5.24 -13.39 15.07
CA PRO A 126 4.51 -14.46 15.74
C PRO A 126 4.01 -15.56 14.79
N ARG A 127 3.70 -15.22 13.54
CA ARG A 127 3.24 -16.19 12.52
C ARG A 127 4.38 -17.06 11.99
N LEU A 128 5.64 -16.79 12.33
CA LEU A 128 6.80 -17.64 12.00
C LEU A 128 7.30 -18.44 13.22
N ALA A 129 6.58 -18.40 14.35
CA ALA A 129 7.01 -19.08 15.58
C ALA A 129 7.18 -20.59 15.39
N GLY A 130 6.29 -21.25 14.62
CA GLY A 130 6.37 -22.69 14.33
C GLY A 130 7.65 -23.07 13.60
N LEU A 131 8.02 -22.33 12.56
CA LEU A 131 9.29 -22.48 11.85
C LEU A 131 10.47 -22.31 12.81
N MET A 132 10.51 -21.23 13.59
CA MET A 132 11.62 -20.98 14.52
C MET A 132 11.74 -22.06 15.59
N GLN A 133 10.62 -22.60 16.08
CA GLN A 133 10.58 -23.68 17.06
C GLN A 133 11.10 -24.99 16.46
N ASN A 134 10.66 -25.34 15.24
CA ASN A 134 11.12 -26.55 14.55
C ASN A 134 12.62 -26.48 14.23
N LEU A 135 13.13 -25.33 13.78
CA LEU A 135 14.56 -25.12 13.56
C LEU A 135 15.38 -25.32 14.85
N ARG A 136 14.89 -24.83 16.00
CA ARG A 136 15.54 -25.07 17.30
C ARG A 136 15.52 -26.54 17.71
N LYS A 137 14.39 -27.22 17.48
CA LYS A 137 14.24 -28.66 17.77
C LYS A 137 15.25 -29.50 16.97
N PHE A 138 15.30 -29.32 15.65
CA PHE A 138 16.25 -30.05 14.80
C PHE A 138 17.71 -29.75 15.14
N HIS A 139 18.01 -28.52 15.54
CA HIS A 139 19.36 -28.17 16.00
C HIS A 139 19.75 -28.95 17.26
N GLN A 140 18.85 -29.04 18.26
CA GLN A 140 19.07 -29.80 19.48
C GLN A 140 19.25 -31.30 19.20
N GLU A 141 18.45 -31.87 18.30
CA GLU A 141 18.53 -33.29 17.90
C GLU A 141 19.84 -33.61 17.15
N SER A 142 20.41 -32.64 16.43
CA SER A 142 21.64 -32.83 15.66
C SER A 142 22.90 -33.02 16.50
N LYS A 143 22.85 -32.77 17.82
CA LYS A 143 23.96 -32.90 18.80
C LYS A 143 25.29 -32.21 18.37
N ARG A 144 25.24 -31.24 17.45
CA ARG A 144 26.44 -30.50 17.03
C ARG A 144 26.82 -29.47 18.10
N GLU A 145 27.90 -29.72 18.81
CA GLU A 145 28.49 -28.74 19.73
C GLU A 145 29.01 -27.52 18.92
N GLY A 146 28.49 -26.33 19.19
CA GLY A 146 29.03 -25.07 18.67
C GLY A 146 28.35 -24.42 17.45
N GLY A 147 27.12 -24.81 17.08
CA GLY A 147 26.37 -24.19 15.97
C GLY A 147 25.21 -23.28 16.42
N SER A 148 24.70 -22.43 15.52
CA SER A 148 23.42 -21.73 15.70
C SER A 148 22.30 -22.50 14.96
N PRO A 149 21.04 -22.50 15.46
CA PRO A 149 19.89 -23.02 14.69
C PRO A 149 19.74 -22.38 13.30
N GLU A 150 20.30 -21.19 13.11
CA GLU A 150 20.24 -20.42 11.85
C GLU A 150 21.32 -20.84 10.83
N THR A 151 22.40 -21.52 11.26
CA THR A 151 23.53 -21.90 10.39
C THR A 151 23.53 -23.37 9.99
N GLN A 152 22.52 -24.14 10.42
CA GLN A 152 22.41 -25.55 10.10
C GLN A 152 22.02 -25.80 8.63
N LYS A 153 22.32 -27.01 8.16
CA LYS A 153 21.84 -27.53 6.88
C LYS A 153 20.76 -28.56 7.18
N LEU A 154 19.65 -28.53 6.44
CA LEU A 154 18.52 -29.45 6.62
C LEU A 154 18.39 -30.36 5.41
N THR A 155 17.99 -31.61 5.67
CA THR A 155 17.55 -32.52 4.60
C THR A 155 16.19 -32.06 4.06
N ARG A 156 15.78 -32.62 2.90
CA ARG A 156 14.49 -32.31 2.27
C ARG A 156 13.30 -32.53 3.21
N GLU A 157 13.28 -33.64 3.94
CA GLU A 157 12.20 -33.96 4.88
C GLU A 157 12.19 -32.99 6.07
N GLN A 158 13.35 -32.75 6.68
CA GLN A 158 13.48 -31.80 7.79
C GLN A 158 13.06 -30.38 7.40
N PHE A 159 13.37 -29.95 6.17
CA PHE A 159 12.97 -28.64 5.68
C PHE A 159 11.45 -28.55 5.48
N LYS A 160 10.82 -29.58 4.91
CA LYS A 160 9.36 -29.65 4.75
C LYS A 160 8.66 -29.55 6.10
N ASP A 161 9.10 -30.34 7.08
CA ASP A 161 8.56 -30.31 8.43
C ASP A 161 8.81 -28.96 9.13
N ALA A 162 9.95 -28.33 8.89
CA ALA A 162 10.26 -27.02 9.44
C ALA A 162 9.26 -25.95 8.95
N ILE A 163 8.94 -25.91 7.66
CA ILE A 163 8.10 -24.85 7.07
C ILE A 163 6.61 -25.18 7.08
N ALA A 164 6.20 -26.44 7.31
CA ALA A 164 4.82 -26.90 7.17
C ALA A 164 3.79 -26.02 7.87
N ALA A 165 4.05 -25.62 9.12
CA ALA A 165 3.14 -24.78 9.91
C ALA A 165 2.94 -23.37 9.33
N ASN A 166 3.90 -22.87 8.54
CA ASN A 166 3.93 -21.49 8.06
C ASN A 166 4.06 -21.39 6.53
N LEU A 167 3.83 -22.50 5.82
CA LEU A 167 4.08 -22.62 4.38
C LEU A 167 3.31 -21.58 3.56
N VAL A 168 2.07 -21.28 3.93
CA VAL A 168 1.22 -20.32 3.20
C VAL A 168 1.84 -18.91 3.23
N LEU A 169 2.26 -18.44 4.41
CA LEU A 169 2.88 -17.13 4.57
C LEU A 169 4.23 -17.07 3.84
N ILE A 170 5.08 -18.09 4.03
CA ILE A 170 6.41 -18.18 3.41
C ILE A 170 6.29 -18.23 1.88
N SER A 171 5.36 -19.03 1.36
CA SER A 171 5.08 -19.15 -0.08
C SER A 171 4.61 -17.81 -0.66
N ARG A 172 3.72 -17.09 0.02
CA ARG A 172 3.29 -15.74 -0.39
C ARG A 172 4.47 -14.77 -0.44
N ALA A 173 5.35 -14.82 0.56
CA ALA A 173 6.54 -13.97 0.64
C ALA A 173 7.48 -14.17 -0.55
N PHE A 174 7.83 -15.43 -0.85
CA PHE A 174 8.75 -15.76 -1.95
C PHE A 174 8.16 -15.63 -3.35
N ARG A 175 6.82 -15.71 -3.48
CA ARG A 175 6.12 -15.41 -4.74
C ARG A 175 5.94 -13.91 -4.97
N HIS A 176 6.46 -13.06 -4.08
CA HIS A 176 6.29 -11.61 -4.11
C HIS A 176 4.81 -11.17 -4.09
N HIS A 177 3.94 -11.96 -3.46
CA HIS A 177 2.50 -11.67 -3.35
C HIS A 177 2.14 -10.80 -2.13
N PHE A 178 3.13 -10.16 -1.52
CA PHE A 178 2.88 -9.13 -0.53
C PHE A 178 2.52 -7.80 -1.18
N ILE A 179 1.84 -6.96 -0.43
CA ILE A 179 1.34 -5.66 -0.85
C ILE A 179 2.45 -4.74 -1.36
N ILE A 180 3.68 -4.91 -0.86
CA ILE A 180 4.89 -4.31 -1.44
C ILE A 180 5.82 -5.45 -1.90
N PRO A 181 5.78 -5.83 -3.19
CA PRO A 181 6.57 -6.94 -3.72
C PRO A 181 8.09 -6.80 -3.60
N ASP A 182 8.60 -5.60 -3.91
CA ASP A 182 10.02 -5.25 -3.79
C ASP A 182 10.25 -4.36 -2.56
N PHE A 183 10.13 -4.99 -1.39
CA PHE A 183 10.28 -4.31 -0.12
C PHE A 183 11.68 -3.70 0.06
N SER A 184 12.70 -4.38 -0.45
CA SER A 184 14.10 -3.95 -0.35
C SER A 184 14.38 -2.63 -1.08
N ASP A 185 13.81 -2.43 -2.27
CA ASP A 185 13.92 -1.16 -3.01
C ASP A 185 13.06 -0.08 -2.36
N PHE A 186 11.86 -0.43 -1.90
CA PHE A 186 10.98 0.49 -1.16
C PHE A 186 11.66 1.05 0.09
N THR A 187 12.34 0.23 0.89
CA THR A 187 13.02 0.67 2.11
C THR A 187 14.17 1.64 1.86
N LYS A 188 14.81 1.61 0.69
CA LYS A 188 15.85 2.59 0.32
C LYS A 188 15.28 4.01 0.23
N TYR A 189 14.07 4.16 -0.33
CA TYR A 189 13.40 5.46 -0.36
C TYR A 189 13.02 5.93 1.05
N ILE A 190 12.59 5.02 1.92
CA ILE A 190 12.30 5.36 3.32
C ILE A 190 13.57 5.84 4.05
N GLU A 191 14.71 5.21 3.78
CA GLU A 191 16.01 5.64 4.27
C GLU A 191 16.41 7.02 3.72
N ASP A 192 16.23 7.28 2.43
CA ASP A 192 16.49 8.60 1.82
C ASP A 192 15.65 9.70 2.50
N PHE A 193 14.35 9.44 2.73
CA PHE A 193 13.46 10.38 3.42
C PHE A 193 13.90 10.58 4.87
N TYR A 194 14.29 9.50 5.56
CA TYR A 194 14.79 9.57 6.93
C TYR A 194 15.99 10.52 7.03
N TRP A 195 17.00 10.36 6.17
CA TRP A 195 18.21 11.20 6.20
C TRP A 195 17.92 12.64 5.81
N LYS A 196 17.03 12.87 4.83
CA LYS A 196 16.60 14.22 4.47
C LYS A 196 15.91 14.92 5.64
N CYS A 197 14.99 14.25 6.33
CA CYS A 197 14.27 14.83 7.47
C CYS A 197 15.17 15.01 8.71
N LYS A 198 16.18 14.14 8.89
CA LYS A 198 17.12 14.25 10.01
C LYS A 198 17.90 15.57 10.01
N SER A 199 18.18 16.13 8.83
CA SER A 199 18.87 17.42 8.70
C SER A 199 18.05 18.63 9.16
N ASN A 200 16.73 18.47 9.33
CA ASN A 200 15.86 19.52 9.81
C ASN A 200 15.95 19.62 11.35
N SER A 201 16.39 20.77 11.86
CA SER A 201 16.51 21.09 13.28
C SER A 201 15.51 22.14 13.76
N GLU A 202 14.49 22.44 12.95
CA GLU A 202 13.42 23.37 13.33
C GLU A 202 12.49 22.77 14.42
N GLY A 203 11.69 23.65 15.03
CA GLY A 203 10.72 23.30 16.05
C GLY A 203 11.23 23.51 17.48
N LYS A 204 10.36 23.22 18.45
CA LYS A 204 10.65 23.33 19.88
C LYS A 204 10.05 22.15 20.63
N LEU A 205 10.72 21.71 21.70
CA LEU A 205 10.18 20.71 22.60
C LEU A 205 8.89 21.23 23.26
N ALA A 206 7.96 20.32 23.55
CA ALA A 206 6.90 20.61 24.49
C ALA A 206 7.48 20.77 25.90
N ASP A 207 7.27 21.93 26.51
CA ASP A 207 7.91 22.33 27.77
C ASP A 207 6.94 22.57 28.94
N TYR A 208 5.63 22.39 28.71
CA TYR A 208 4.60 22.59 29.73
C TYR A 208 4.64 21.55 30.87
N ILE A 209 5.29 20.39 30.65
CA ILE A 209 5.64 19.44 31.71
C ILE A 209 7.13 19.06 31.66
N PRO A 210 7.79 18.84 32.81
CA PRO A 210 9.23 18.55 32.86
C PRO A 210 9.65 17.30 32.09
N GLN A 211 8.81 16.28 32.02
CA GLN A 211 9.12 15.00 31.39
C GLN A 211 9.28 15.14 29.88
N LEU A 212 8.46 15.98 29.23
CA LEU A 212 8.59 16.26 27.79
C LEU A 212 9.76 17.22 27.52
N ALA A 213 9.93 18.23 28.37
CA ALA A 213 10.99 19.24 28.25
C ALA A 213 12.41 18.66 28.30
N ARG A 214 12.60 17.54 29.01
CA ARG A 214 13.90 16.86 29.17
C ARG A 214 14.24 15.89 28.05
N THR A 215 13.35 15.68 27.08
CA THR A 215 13.60 14.75 25.97
C THR A 215 14.70 15.31 25.06
N ASN A 216 15.60 14.45 24.58
CA ASN A 216 16.63 14.90 23.64
C ASN A 216 15.98 15.34 22.30
N PRO A 217 16.16 16.60 21.87
CA PRO A 217 15.57 17.11 20.63
C PRO A 217 16.12 16.43 19.36
N GLU A 218 17.30 15.81 19.45
CA GLU A 218 17.90 15.12 18.31
C GLU A 218 17.29 13.75 18.01
N HIS A 219 16.43 13.23 18.89
CA HIS A 219 15.77 11.95 18.64
C HIS A 219 14.95 11.95 17.36
N TRP A 220 15.19 10.93 16.53
CA TRP A 220 14.50 10.73 15.27
C TRP A 220 14.39 9.24 14.93
N GLY A 221 13.16 8.73 14.96
CA GLY A 221 12.83 7.36 14.60
C GLY A 221 11.71 7.27 13.56
N VAL A 222 11.84 6.34 12.63
CA VAL A 222 10.80 5.99 11.64
C VAL A 222 10.64 4.48 11.62
N SER A 223 9.42 3.99 11.77
CA SER A 223 9.07 2.57 11.64
C SER A 223 7.88 2.38 10.71
N VAL A 224 7.95 1.35 9.88
CA VAL A 224 6.95 0.98 8.87
C VAL A 224 6.53 -0.47 9.11
N CYS A 225 5.22 -0.73 9.03
CA CYS A 225 4.64 -2.07 9.04
C CYS A 225 3.57 -2.19 7.96
N THR A 226 3.72 -3.11 7.00
CA THR A 226 2.71 -3.35 5.97
C THR A 226 1.57 -4.22 6.48
N ILE A 227 0.45 -4.24 5.74
CA ILE A 227 -0.70 -5.10 6.07
C ILE A 227 -0.38 -6.60 5.99
N ASP A 228 0.72 -6.99 5.33
CA ASP A 228 1.22 -8.36 5.28
C ASP A 228 2.27 -8.67 6.37
N GLY A 229 2.62 -7.68 7.20
CA GLY A 229 3.60 -7.81 8.29
C GLY A 229 5.05 -7.58 7.86
N GLN A 230 5.29 -7.01 6.67
CA GLN A 230 6.64 -6.57 6.28
C GLN A 230 7.03 -5.34 7.12
N ARG A 231 8.23 -5.31 7.69
CA ARG A 231 8.63 -4.28 8.66
C ARG A 231 10.03 -3.73 8.38
N PHE A 232 10.16 -2.42 8.49
CA PHE A 232 11.42 -1.69 8.39
C PHE A 232 11.45 -0.56 9.41
N SER A 233 12.58 -0.39 10.08
CA SER A 233 12.77 0.65 11.10
C SER A 233 14.16 1.25 10.99
N ILE A 234 14.27 2.56 11.19
CA ILE A 234 15.52 3.32 11.12
C ILE A 234 15.54 4.45 12.17
N GLY A 235 16.68 4.64 12.83
CA GLY A 235 16.86 5.66 13.87
C GLY A 235 16.46 5.20 15.27
N ASP A 236 15.99 6.13 16.10
CA ASP A 236 15.70 5.94 17.52
C ASP A 236 14.35 5.23 17.80
N VAL A 237 14.14 4.11 17.12
CA VAL A 237 12.82 3.45 17.03
C VAL A 237 12.41 2.63 18.26
N ASN A 238 13.39 2.23 19.08
CA ASN A 238 13.18 1.41 20.27
C ASN A 238 13.03 2.25 21.55
N ILE A 239 13.26 3.57 21.47
CA ILE A 239 13.11 4.45 22.63
C ILE A 239 11.61 4.60 22.93
N PRO A 240 11.17 4.29 24.16
CA PRO A 240 9.79 4.46 24.54
C PRO A 240 9.44 5.94 24.71
N PHE A 241 8.24 6.31 24.26
CA PHE A 241 7.66 7.63 24.45
C PHE A 241 6.17 7.51 24.77
N THR A 242 5.59 8.52 25.42
CA THR A 242 4.16 8.54 25.73
C THR A 242 3.33 8.80 24.47
N LEU A 243 2.25 8.03 24.28
CA LEU A 243 1.37 8.14 23.12
C LEU A 243 0.71 9.52 23.02
N GLN A 244 0.37 10.12 24.17
CA GLN A 244 -0.28 11.41 24.22
C GLN A 244 -1.54 11.41 23.34
N SER A 245 -1.75 12.42 22.50
CA SER A 245 -2.91 12.49 21.62
C SER A 245 -2.96 11.40 20.54
N THR A 246 -1.91 10.60 20.31
CA THR A 246 -1.98 9.47 19.37
C THR A 246 -2.80 8.29 19.92
N SER A 247 -3.15 8.29 21.22
CA SER A 247 -4.06 7.29 21.80
C SER A 247 -5.54 7.53 21.47
N LYS A 248 -5.93 8.77 21.13
CA LYS A 248 -7.33 9.16 20.88
C LYS A 248 -8.03 8.38 19.75
N PRO A 249 -7.40 8.16 18.58
CA PRO A 249 -8.00 7.33 17.55
C PRO A 249 -8.23 5.89 18.01
N LEU A 250 -7.35 5.37 18.87
CA LEU A 250 -7.43 4.00 19.38
C LEU A 250 -8.57 3.87 20.39
N THR A 251 -8.68 4.76 21.36
CA THR A 251 -9.80 4.75 22.33
C THR A 251 -11.15 4.98 21.64
N TYR A 252 -11.18 5.84 20.61
CA TYR A 252 -12.36 6.01 19.77
C TYR A 252 -12.72 4.73 19.00
N GLY A 253 -11.74 4.04 18.43
CA GLY A 253 -11.93 2.75 17.77
C GLY A 253 -12.50 1.69 18.70
N ILE A 254 -12.00 1.61 19.95
CA ILE A 254 -12.53 0.69 20.98
C ILE A 254 -13.98 1.06 21.32
N ALA A 255 -14.28 2.35 21.50
CA ALA A 255 -15.64 2.79 21.82
C ALA A 255 -16.64 2.43 20.70
N LEU A 256 -16.26 2.64 19.44
CA LEU A 256 -17.08 2.25 18.28
C LEU A 256 -17.28 0.74 18.20
N ASP A 257 -16.24 -0.05 18.45
CA ASP A 257 -16.30 -1.51 18.41
C ASP A 257 -17.29 -2.07 19.45
N GLN A 258 -17.31 -1.47 20.65
CA GLN A 258 -18.12 -1.91 21.78
C GLN A 258 -19.53 -1.32 21.80
N LEU A 259 -19.71 -0.05 21.40
CA LEU A 259 -20.97 0.68 21.57
C LEU A 259 -21.69 1.00 20.26
N THR A 260 -21.11 0.71 19.08
CA THR A 260 -21.59 1.12 17.73
C THR A 260 -21.46 2.61 17.44
N GLN A 261 -21.57 2.97 16.15
CA GLN A 261 -21.45 4.34 15.67
C GLN A 261 -22.57 5.24 16.21
N GLU A 262 -23.79 4.71 16.24
CA GLU A 262 -25.01 5.42 16.60
C GLU A 262 -24.95 5.91 18.05
N VAL A 263 -24.52 5.05 18.98
CA VAL A 263 -24.42 5.40 20.40
C VAL A 263 -23.28 6.40 20.62
N VAL A 264 -22.09 6.15 20.05
CA VAL A 264 -20.93 7.03 20.26
C VAL A 264 -21.24 8.46 19.79
N HIS A 265 -21.87 8.61 18.62
CA HIS A 265 -22.13 9.93 18.03
C HIS A 265 -23.36 10.66 18.56
N GLN A 266 -24.11 10.04 19.49
CA GLN A 266 -25.02 10.79 20.36
C GLN A 266 -24.25 11.76 21.27
N TYR A 267 -23.00 11.47 21.61
CA TYR A 267 -22.21 12.25 22.57
C TYR A 267 -21.08 13.06 21.94
N VAL A 268 -20.57 12.67 20.76
CA VAL A 268 -19.49 13.37 20.07
C VAL A 268 -19.81 13.58 18.58
N GLY A 269 -19.46 14.74 18.04
CA GLY A 269 -19.61 15.06 16.63
C GLY A 269 -18.62 14.32 15.72
N GLN A 270 -18.69 14.65 14.42
CA GLN A 270 -17.90 14.03 13.34
C GLN A 270 -17.15 15.07 12.49
N GLU A 271 -17.25 16.34 12.84
CA GLU A 271 -16.76 17.43 11.99
C GLU A 271 -15.52 18.10 12.59
N PRO A 272 -14.65 18.68 11.75
CA PRO A 272 -13.62 19.58 12.25
C PRO A 272 -14.27 20.80 12.92
N SER A 273 -13.63 21.36 13.94
CA SER A 273 -14.16 22.52 14.66
C SER A 273 -14.16 23.80 13.83
N GLY A 274 -13.23 23.94 12.88
CA GLY A 274 -12.96 25.20 12.17
C GLY A 274 -12.46 26.33 13.08
N ARG A 275 -12.16 26.01 14.34
CA ARG A 275 -11.64 26.87 15.40
C ARG A 275 -10.31 26.32 15.86
N ASN A 276 -9.50 27.15 16.50
CA ASN A 276 -8.26 26.68 17.11
C ASN A 276 -8.58 25.52 18.07
N PHE A 277 -7.79 24.45 18.01
CA PHE A 277 -7.98 23.28 18.89
C PHE A 277 -7.91 23.64 20.39
N ASN A 278 -7.37 24.84 20.68
CA ASN A 278 -7.25 25.37 22.00
C ASN A 278 -8.51 26.06 22.56
N GLU A 279 -9.53 26.30 21.74
CA GLU A 279 -10.76 26.98 22.17
C GLU A 279 -11.72 26.04 22.93
N LEU A 280 -12.38 26.57 23.96
CA LEU A 280 -13.40 25.86 24.74
C LEU A 280 -14.76 25.98 24.05
N VAL A 281 -14.96 25.25 22.96
CA VAL A 281 -16.17 25.35 22.13
C VAL A 281 -16.79 23.97 21.93
N LEU A 282 -18.13 23.95 21.97
CA LEU A 282 -18.97 22.82 21.59
C LEU A 282 -19.69 23.14 20.28
N ASP A 283 -20.13 22.11 19.58
CA ASP A 283 -20.94 22.27 18.37
C ASP A 283 -22.33 22.86 18.66
N HIS A 284 -23.12 23.07 17.60
CA HIS A 284 -24.47 23.61 17.70
C HIS A 284 -25.43 22.73 18.52
N ASN A 285 -25.12 21.42 18.63
CA ASN A 285 -25.87 20.44 19.43
C ASN A 285 -25.31 20.29 20.86
N LYS A 286 -24.40 21.17 21.28
CA LYS A 286 -23.73 21.10 22.60
C LYS A 286 -22.93 19.80 22.80
N LYS A 287 -22.31 19.29 21.75
CA LYS A 287 -21.38 18.16 21.79
C LYS A 287 -19.97 18.59 21.41
N PRO A 288 -18.91 17.89 21.85
CA PRO A 288 -17.59 18.11 21.28
C PRO A 288 -17.58 17.83 19.77
N HIS A 289 -16.83 18.62 19.01
CA HIS A 289 -16.83 18.54 17.54
C HIS A 289 -16.41 17.17 16.99
N ASN A 290 -15.41 16.53 17.58
CA ASN A 290 -14.91 15.22 17.16
C ASN A 290 -14.04 14.56 18.26
N PRO A 291 -13.81 13.24 18.21
CA PRO A 291 -12.95 12.49 19.14
C PRO A 291 -11.45 12.83 19.08
N MET A 292 -10.96 13.55 18.06
CA MET A 292 -9.53 13.84 17.90
C MET A 292 -9.06 15.04 18.75
N ILE A 293 -9.99 15.88 19.20
CA ILE A 293 -9.74 16.97 20.16
C ILE A 293 -9.91 16.50 21.60
N ASN A 294 -9.38 17.27 22.57
CA ASN A 294 -9.40 16.90 24.00
C ASN A 294 -10.83 16.70 24.52
N ALA A 295 -11.76 17.57 24.14
CA ALA A 295 -13.17 17.50 24.55
C ALA A 295 -13.80 16.16 24.17
N GLY A 296 -13.67 15.78 22.90
CA GLY A 296 -14.22 14.53 22.39
C GLY A 296 -13.52 13.32 23.00
N ALA A 297 -12.20 13.35 23.15
CA ALA A 297 -11.46 12.25 23.77
C ALA A 297 -11.87 12.02 25.24
N ILE A 298 -12.12 13.06 26.03
CA ILE A 298 -12.65 12.94 27.39
C ILE A 298 -14.04 12.29 27.37
N ILE A 299 -14.91 12.69 26.43
CA ILE A 299 -16.22 12.05 26.25
C ILE A 299 -16.06 10.57 25.87
N ILE A 300 -15.19 10.22 24.92
CA ILE A 300 -14.91 8.83 24.56
C ILE A 300 -14.46 8.01 25.78
N CYS A 301 -13.53 8.53 26.59
CA CYS A 301 -13.11 7.90 27.84
C CYS A 301 -14.29 7.74 28.81
N SER A 302 -15.19 8.70 28.90
CA SER A 302 -16.39 8.59 29.73
C SER A 302 -17.36 7.51 29.25
N LEU A 303 -17.50 7.30 27.94
CA LEU A 303 -18.31 6.23 27.36
C LEU A 303 -17.71 4.86 27.70
N LEU A 304 -16.40 4.69 27.52
CA LEU A 304 -15.70 3.46 27.88
C LEU A 304 -15.78 3.17 29.39
N LYS A 305 -15.71 4.19 30.24
CA LYS A 305 -15.81 4.03 31.70
C LYS A 305 -17.23 3.73 32.18
N THR A 306 -18.24 4.34 31.56
CA THR A 306 -19.61 4.37 32.09
C THR A 306 -20.55 3.38 31.39
N LEU A 307 -20.37 3.11 30.10
CA LEU A 307 -21.31 2.33 29.28
C LEU A 307 -20.77 0.94 28.92
N VAL A 308 -19.46 0.81 28.69
CA VAL A 308 -18.82 -0.49 28.43
C VAL A 308 -18.48 -1.11 29.78
N HIS A 309 -18.93 -2.33 30.08
CA HIS A 309 -18.62 -3.05 31.33
C HIS A 309 -18.64 -2.16 32.60
N PRO A 310 -19.79 -1.52 32.94
CA PRO A 310 -19.89 -0.50 34.00
C PRO A 310 -19.49 -0.99 35.39
N GLU A 311 -19.52 -2.31 35.62
CA GLU A 311 -19.10 -2.98 36.84
C GLU A 311 -17.60 -2.87 37.12
N MET A 312 -16.78 -2.63 36.10
CA MET A 312 -15.32 -2.56 36.23
C MET A 312 -14.87 -1.30 36.97
N THR A 313 -13.93 -1.50 37.90
CA THR A 313 -13.16 -0.44 38.54
C THR A 313 -12.32 0.31 37.52
N LEU A 314 -11.81 1.49 37.92
CA LEU A 314 -10.93 2.29 37.05
C LEU A 314 -9.64 1.52 36.66
N ALA A 315 -9.10 0.70 37.55
CA ALA A 315 -7.91 -0.10 37.26
C ALA A 315 -8.20 -1.19 36.21
N GLU A 316 -9.30 -1.94 36.37
CA GLU A 316 -9.73 -2.95 35.41
C GLU A 316 -10.06 -2.33 34.04
N LYS A 317 -10.60 -1.11 34.01
CA LYS A 317 -10.83 -0.34 32.78
C LYS A 317 -9.55 0.03 32.05
N PHE A 318 -8.52 0.39 32.81
CA PHE A 318 -7.21 0.66 32.27
C PHE A 318 -6.58 -0.61 31.69
N ASP A 319 -6.64 -1.73 32.41
CA ASP A 319 -6.17 -3.03 31.92
C ASP A 319 -6.91 -3.48 30.66
N PHE A 320 -8.25 -3.34 30.63
CA PHE A 320 -9.08 -3.60 29.45
C PHE A 320 -8.61 -2.79 28.24
N THR A 321 -8.35 -1.49 28.42
CA THR A 321 -7.93 -0.60 27.32
C THR A 321 -6.51 -0.92 26.87
N MET A 322 -5.62 -1.20 27.81
CA MET A 322 -4.24 -1.58 27.55
C MET A 322 -4.16 -2.92 26.81
N ASP A 323 -5.05 -3.87 27.09
CA ASP A 323 -5.16 -5.14 26.36
C ASP A 323 -5.50 -4.91 24.88
N TYR A 324 -6.49 -4.05 24.58
CA TYR A 324 -6.75 -3.64 23.19
C TYR A 324 -5.52 -3.06 22.51
N PHE A 325 -4.77 -2.19 23.19
CA PHE A 325 -3.56 -1.59 22.61
C PHE A 325 -2.47 -2.63 22.35
N LYS A 326 -2.29 -3.61 23.26
CA LYS A 326 -1.36 -4.74 23.07
C LYS A 326 -1.74 -5.61 21.88
N ARG A 327 -3.03 -5.92 21.72
CA ARG A 327 -3.58 -6.69 20.59
C ARG A 327 -3.40 -5.94 19.27
N LEU A 328 -3.69 -4.63 19.25
CA LEU A 328 -3.44 -3.76 18.09
C LEU A 328 -1.96 -3.72 17.70
N ALA A 329 -1.05 -3.76 18.68
CA ALA A 329 0.39 -3.74 18.48
C ALA A 329 1.01 -5.12 18.21
N GLY A 330 0.22 -6.20 18.22
CA GLY A 330 0.72 -7.55 17.95
C GLY A 330 1.68 -8.10 19.01
N GLY A 331 1.53 -7.66 20.27
CA GLY A 331 2.39 -8.08 21.39
C GLY A 331 3.72 -7.34 21.50
N GLU A 332 3.91 -6.25 20.73
CA GLU A 332 5.07 -5.35 20.87
C GLU A 332 5.05 -4.55 22.18
N TYR A 333 6.13 -3.79 22.45
CA TYR A 333 6.30 -3.04 23.69
C TYR A 333 5.17 -2.02 23.92
N LEU A 334 4.47 -2.20 25.04
CA LEU A 334 3.46 -1.29 25.59
C LEU A 334 3.73 -1.11 27.08
N GLY A 335 3.93 0.13 27.51
CA GLY A 335 4.24 0.52 28.89
C GLY A 335 3.29 1.59 29.43
N PHE A 336 3.63 2.14 30.58
CA PHE A 336 2.89 3.23 31.21
C PHE A 336 3.83 4.14 31.99
N ASN A 337 3.77 5.44 31.71
CA ASN A 337 4.59 6.43 32.39
C ASN A 337 3.81 7.12 33.52
N ASN A 338 4.00 6.63 34.74
CA ASN A 338 3.34 7.24 35.90
C ASN A 338 3.80 8.69 36.15
N ALA A 339 5.05 9.04 35.84
CA ALA A 339 5.55 10.39 36.05
C ALA A 339 4.89 11.42 35.11
N VAL A 340 4.69 11.05 33.84
CA VAL A 340 3.92 11.86 32.88
C VAL A 340 2.47 11.93 33.32
N PHE A 341 1.85 10.83 33.73
CA PHE A 341 0.47 10.83 34.23
C PHE A 341 0.26 11.82 35.38
N LEU A 342 1.14 11.80 36.40
CA LEU A 342 1.05 12.72 37.52
C LEU A 342 1.22 14.17 37.08
N SER A 343 2.17 14.45 36.18
CA SER A 343 2.47 15.81 35.74
C SER A 343 1.40 16.38 34.81
N GLU A 344 0.87 15.56 33.89
CA GLU A 344 -0.28 15.90 33.05
C GLU A 344 -1.50 16.21 33.92
N ARG A 345 -1.76 15.39 34.95
CA ARG A 345 -2.89 15.60 35.86
C ARG A 345 -2.75 16.88 36.68
N GLU A 346 -1.55 17.24 37.10
CA GLU A 346 -1.28 18.49 37.84
C GLU A 346 -1.36 19.73 36.94
N ALA A 347 -0.92 19.65 35.69
CA ALA A 347 -0.94 20.76 34.73
C ALA A 347 -2.26 20.88 33.93
N ALA A 348 -3.29 20.10 34.27
CA ALA A 348 -4.50 19.90 33.48
C ALA A 348 -5.62 20.95 33.66
N ASP A 349 -5.34 22.16 34.14
CA ASP A 349 -6.37 23.18 34.43
C ASP A 349 -7.38 23.36 33.29
N ARG A 350 -6.87 23.41 32.05
CA ARG A 350 -7.71 23.57 30.86
C ARG A 350 -8.59 22.35 30.58
N ASN A 351 -8.06 21.14 30.78
CA ASN A 351 -8.81 19.91 30.62
C ASN A 351 -9.91 19.80 31.70
N TYR A 352 -9.65 20.24 32.94
CA TYR A 352 -10.67 20.33 33.98
C TYR A 352 -11.74 21.38 33.67
N ALA A 353 -11.36 22.58 33.23
CA ALA A 353 -12.29 23.62 32.81
C ALA A 353 -13.24 23.10 31.71
N LEU A 354 -12.68 22.41 30.72
CA LEU A 354 -13.45 21.76 29.66
C LEU A 354 -14.38 20.67 30.19
N GLY A 355 -13.90 19.85 31.14
CA GLY A 355 -14.71 18.81 31.78
C GLY A 355 -15.91 19.37 32.54
N PHE A 356 -15.72 20.46 33.30
CA PHE A 356 -16.82 21.14 33.97
C PHE A 356 -17.78 21.81 32.99
N TYR A 357 -17.27 22.43 31.93
CA TYR A 357 -18.09 23.04 30.87
C TYR A 357 -18.97 22.00 30.15
N MET A 358 -18.41 20.84 29.80
CA MET A 358 -19.15 19.72 29.21
C MET A 358 -20.18 19.14 30.19
N ARG A 359 -19.91 19.16 31.50
CA ARG A 359 -20.85 18.68 32.52
C ARG A 359 -22.05 19.60 32.65
N GLU A 360 -21.85 20.91 32.65
CA GLU A 360 -22.92 21.91 32.66
C GLU A 360 -23.86 21.74 31.45
N HIS A 361 -23.30 21.43 30.29
CA HIS A 361 -24.06 21.17 29.06
C HIS A 361 -24.58 19.73 28.91
N LYS A 362 -24.47 18.89 29.95
CA LYS A 362 -24.95 17.50 29.97
C LYS A 362 -24.37 16.64 28.82
N CYS A 363 -23.12 16.87 28.45
CA CYS A 363 -22.46 16.10 27.38
C CYS A 363 -22.08 14.66 27.80
N TYR A 364 -22.12 14.34 29.09
CA TYR A 364 -21.71 13.03 29.61
C TYR A 364 -22.90 12.06 29.71
N PRO A 365 -22.65 10.74 29.61
CA PRO A 365 -23.63 9.73 29.98
C PRO A 365 -24.14 9.92 31.41
N GLU A 366 -25.34 9.42 31.68
CA GLU A 366 -25.86 9.38 33.05
C GLU A 366 -24.93 8.56 33.96
N LYS A 367 -24.81 8.97 35.23
CA LYS A 367 -23.96 8.35 36.26
C LYS A 367 -22.45 8.50 36.05
N THR A 368 -22.00 9.28 35.07
CA THR A 368 -20.58 9.56 34.89
C THR A 368 -20.00 10.34 36.07
N VAL A 369 -18.89 9.84 36.63
CA VAL A 369 -18.06 10.54 37.61
C VAL A 369 -16.93 11.25 36.88
N LEU A 370 -16.98 12.59 36.84
CA LEU A 370 -16.03 13.41 36.08
C LEU A 370 -14.57 13.12 36.47
N LYS A 371 -14.26 13.09 37.78
CA LYS A 371 -12.88 12.87 38.25
C LYS A 371 -12.29 11.56 37.74
N GLU A 372 -13.05 10.46 37.82
CA GLU A 372 -12.61 9.16 37.31
C GLU A 372 -12.40 9.17 35.79
N CYS A 373 -13.26 9.87 35.04
CA CYS A 373 -13.10 10.00 33.59
C CYS A 373 -11.86 10.81 33.21
N MET A 374 -11.57 11.87 33.96
CA MET A 374 -10.37 12.68 33.77
C MET A 374 -9.11 11.86 34.08
N ASP A 375 -9.07 11.16 35.23
CA ASP A 375 -7.97 10.27 35.59
C ASP A 375 -7.77 9.19 34.51
N PHE A 376 -8.86 8.57 34.04
CA PHE A 376 -8.80 7.58 32.96
C PHE A 376 -8.25 8.15 31.64
N TYR A 377 -8.67 9.36 31.28
CA TYR A 377 -8.16 10.07 30.10
C TYR A 377 -6.66 10.33 30.21
N PHE A 378 -6.17 10.85 31.35
CA PHE A 378 -4.74 11.08 31.55
C PHE A 378 -3.94 9.77 31.56
N GLN A 379 -4.51 8.69 32.10
CA GLN A 379 -3.88 7.36 32.05
C GLN A 379 -3.70 6.90 30.60
N CYS A 380 -4.74 7.02 29.75
CA CYS A 380 -4.68 6.64 28.33
C CYS A 380 -3.67 7.48 27.53
N CYS A 381 -3.52 8.78 27.84
CA CYS A 381 -2.49 9.62 27.21
C CYS A 381 -1.06 9.29 27.68
N SER A 382 -0.92 8.74 28.88
CA SER A 382 0.37 8.43 29.51
C SER A 382 0.86 7.01 29.27
N MET A 383 0.13 6.21 28.47
CA MET A 383 0.63 4.93 27.97
C MET A 383 1.88 5.15 27.12
N GLU A 384 2.85 4.26 27.24
CA GLU A 384 4.12 4.31 26.49
C GLU A 384 4.14 3.27 25.38
N ALA A 385 4.72 3.65 24.25
CA ALA A 385 5.02 2.76 23.15
C ALA A 385 6.34 3.21 22.50
N ASN A 386 6.89 2.39 21.61
CA ASN A 386 8.00 2.80 20.76
C ASN A 386 7.51 2.93 19.30
N CYS A 387 8.38 3.37 18.38
CA CYS A 387 7.98 3.55 16.97
C CYS A 387 7.49 2.24 16.36
N GLU A 388 8.09 1.13 16.73
CA GLU A 388 7.76 -0.18 16.18
C GLU A 388 6.36 -0.63 16.57
N SER A 389 5.98 -0.46 17.84
CA SER A 389 4.64 -0.77 18.34
C SER A 389 3.58 0.08 17.65
N VAL A 390 3.80 1.39 17.56
CA VAL A 390 2.83 2.33 16.94
C VAL A 390 2.69 2.07 15.45
N ALA A 391 3.76 1.69 14.74
CA ALA A 391 3.69 1.30 13.34
C ALA A 391 2.81 0.06 13.13
N VAL A 392 2.90 -0.94 14.03
CA VAL A 392 2.02 -2.13 13.99
C VAL A 392 0.57 -1.74 14.30
N MET A 393 0.32 -0.89 15.31
CA MET A 393 -1.03 -0.38 15.58
C MET A 393 -1.63 0.34 14.36
N ALA A 394 -0.85 1.22 13.72
CA ALA A 394 -1.25 1.92 12.51
C ALA A 394 -1.54 0.95 11.36
N ALA A 395 -0.75 -0.13 11.25
CA ALA A 395 -0.94 -1.14 10.23
C ALA A 395 -2.18 -2.02 10.49
N THR A 396 -2.52 -2.25 11.75
CA THR A 396 -3.80 -2.86 12.14
C THR A 396 -4.99 -2.00 11.69
N LEU A 397 -4.89 -0.67 11.83
CA LEU A 397 -5.89 0.25 11.25
C LEU A 397 -5.88 0.19 9.71
N ALA A 398 -4.71 0.12 9.08
CA ALA A 398 -4.59 0.00 7.63
C ALA A 398 -5.22 -1.30 7.09
N ASN A 399 -5.22 -2.36 7.89
CA ASN A 399 -5.68 -3.70 7.55
C ASN A 399 -7.13 -3.98 8.03
N GLY A 400 -7.96 -2.95 8.16
CA GLY A 400 -9.38 -3.12 8.50
C GLY A 400 -9.62 -3.68 9.91
N GLY A 401 -8.67 -3.49 10.83
CA GLY A 401 -8.78 -3.92 12.23
C GLY A 401 -8.19 -5.29 12.53
N ILE A 402 -7.53 -5.92 11.54
CA ILE A 402 -6.82 -7.19 11.68
C ILE A 402 -5.33 -6.92 11.88
N CYS A 403 -4.76 -7.37 13.00
CA CYS A 403 -3.34 -7.14 13.28
C CYS A 403 -2.46 -7.88 12.27
N PRO A 404 -1.56 -7.20 11.54
CA PRO A 404 -0.83 -7.80 10.41
C PRO A 404 0.22 -8.84 10.83
N VAL A 405 0.65 -8.86 12.10
CA VAL A 405 1.67 -9.78 12.61
C VAL A 405 1.09 -10.93 13.44
N THR A 406 -0.19 -10.89 13.81
CA THR A 406 -0.87 -11.97 14.54
C THR A 406 -2.08 -12.54 13.80
N GLU A 407 -2.58 -11.86 12.77
CA GLU A 407 -3.84 -12.16 12.06
C GLU A 407 -5.09 -12.10 12.96
N GLU A 408 -4.96 -11.54 14.16
CA GLU A 408 -6.06 -11.37 15.08
C GLU A 408 -6.96 -10.21 14.65
N LYS A 409 -8.28 -10.44 14.59
CA LYS A 409 -9.26 -9.37 14.40
C LYS A 409 -9.50 -8.64 15.73
N VAL A 410 -8.92 -7.44 15.84
CA VAL A 410 -8.97 -6.63 17.07
C VAL A 410 -10.14 -5.64 17.07
N LEU A 411 -10.45 -5.05 15.92
CA LEU A 411 -11.54 -4.07 15.76
C LEU A 411 -12.41 -4.41 14.54
N LYS A 412 -13.69 -4.05 14.57
CA LYS A 412 -14.60 -4.17 13.42
C LYS A 412 -14.22 -3.22 12.27
N PRO A 413 -14.36 -3.64 11.00
CA PRO A 413 -14.05 -2.79 9.84
C PRO A 413 -14.81 -1.46 9.79
N ASP A 414 -16.08 -1.43 10.22
CA ASP A 414 -16.87 -0.19 10.27
C ASP A 414 -16.28 0.82 11.26
N ALA A 415 -15.83 0.36 12.43
CA ALA A 415 -15.15 1.21 13.40
C ALA A 415 -13.86 1.80 12.82
N ILE A 416 -13.09 0.98 12.09
CA ILE A 416 -11.86 1.41 11.43
C ILE A 416 -12.12 2.49 10.37
N ARG A 417 -13.16 2.31 9.54
CA ARG A 417 -13.54 3.30 8.53
C ARG A 417 -13.80 4.67 9.18
N ASP A 418 -14.53 4.69 10.29
CA ASP A 418 -14.90 5.93 10.97
C ASP A 418 -13.69 6.58 11.66
N VAL A 419 -12.83 5.78 12.32
CA VAL A 419 -11.53 6.23 12.86
C VAL A 419 -10.66 6.88 11.79
N LEU A 420 -10.48 6.22 10.65
CA LEU A 420 -9.63 6.73 9.55
C LEU A 420 -10.24 7.96 8.86
N SER A 421 -11.56 8.09 8.86
CA SER A 421 -12.24 9.26 8.34
C SER A 421 -11.95 10.49 9.20
N LEU A 422 -12.05 10.35 10.53
CA LEU A 422 -11.79 11.44 11.46
C LEU A 422 -10.30 11.73 11.66
N MET A 423 -9.43 10.73 11.55
CA MET A 423 -7.98 10.97 11.49
C MET A 423 -7.60 11.81 10.27
N HIS A 424 -8.28 11.61 9.12
CA HIS A 424 -8.01 12.39 7.91
C HIS A 424 -8.41 13.86 8.07
N SER A 425 -9.58 14.16 8.61
CA SER A 425 -10.10 15.54 8.69
C SER A 425 -9.71 16.29 9.97
N CYS A 426 -9.39 15.58 11.07
CA CYS A 426 -9.28 16.17 12.41
C CYS A 426 -8.00 15.75 13.18
N GLY A 427 -7.10 14.99 12.57
CA GLY A 427 -6.02 14.31 13.31
C GLY A 427 -4.75 15.13 13.61
N MET A 428 -4.51 16.22 12.90
CA MET A 428 -3.26 17.00 12.91
C MET A 428 -3.44 18.41 13.51
N TYR A 429 -4.25 18.52 14.57
CA TYR A 429 -4.63 19.78 15.21
C TYR A 429 -5.16 20.79 14.17
N ASP A 430 -4.77 22.06 14.27
CA ASP A 430 -5.18 23.10 13.32
C ASP A 430 -4.58 22.90 11.92
N TYR A 431 -3.54 22.06 11.79
CA TYR A 431 -2.97 21.69 10.49
C TYR A 431 -3.80 20.64 9.73
N SER A 432 -4.84 20.04 10.33
CA SER A 432 -5.60 18.92 9.74
C SER A 432 -6.10 19.20 8.32
N GLY A 433 -6.67 20.38 8.08
CA GLY A 433 -7.18 20.74 6.75
C GLY A 433 -6.07 20.84 5.70
N GLN A 434 -4.94 21.47 6.05
CA GLN A 434 -3.79 21.59 5.13
C GLN A 434 -3.09 20.24 4.93
N PHE A 435 -2.96 19.43 5.97
CA PHE A 435 -2.40 18.09 5.89
C PHE A 435 -3.25 17.18 5.00
N ALA A 436 -4.58 17.21 5.15
CA ALA A 436 -5.50 16.47 4.30
C ALA A 436 -5.42 16.89 2.82
N PHE A 437 -5.12 18.17 2.54
CA PHE A 437 -4.97 18.70 1.19
C PHE A 437 -3.61 18.40 0.56
N LYS A 438 -2.52 18.55 1.31
CA LYS A 438 -1.14 18.38 0.79
C LYS A 438 -0.69 16.93 0.80
N VAL A 439 -0.97 16.22 1.90
CA VAL A 439 -0.53 14.85 2.14
C VAL A 439 -1.64 13.85 1.86
N GLY A 440 -2.86 14.15 2.32
CA GLY A 440 -4.02 13.33 2.03
C GLY A 440 -4.03 11.95 2.68
N LEU A 441 -3.28 11.76 3.76
CA LEU A 441 -3.24 10.52 4.54
C LEU A 441 -3.95 10.71 5.90
N PRO A 442 -4.69 9.70 6.40
CA PRO A 442 -5.09 9.67 7.81
C PRO A 442 -3.86 9.67 8.72
N ALA A 443 -3.79 10.63 9.65
CA ALA A 443 -2.72 10.70 10.62
C ALA A 443 -3.21 11.24 11.96
N LYS A 444 -2.48 10.97 13.04
CA LYS A 444 -2.67 11.62 14.34
C LYS A 444 -1.32 11.97 14.94
N SER A 445 -1.15 13.25 15.28
CA SER A 445 0.02 13.72 16.02
C SER A 445 -0.20 13.74 17.54
N GLY A 446 0.87 13.54 18.30
CA GLY A 446 0.95 13.69 19.75
C GLY A 446 2.05 14.69 20.14
N VAL A 447 1.83 15.40 21.24
CA VAL A 447 2.76 16.42 21.77
C VAL A 447 4.09 15.85 22.28
N SER A 448 4.21 14.52 22.39
CA SER A 448 5.49 13.83 22.59
C SER A 448 6.38 13.78 21.35
N GLY A 449 5.90 14.30 20.21
CA GLY A 449 6.58 14.23 18.92
C GLY A 449 6.23 12.99 18.09
N GLY A 450 5.36 12.11 18.60
CA GLY A 450 4.90 10.93 17.89
C GLY A 450 3.85 11.28 16.83
N MET A 451 3.94 10.64 15.67
CA MET A 451 2.90 10.69 14.64
C MET A 451 2.56 9.28 14.17
N MET A 452 1.29 8.94 14.25
CA MET A 452 0.69 7.73 13.70
C MET A 452 0.15 8.06 12.31
N ILE A 453 0.61 7.36 11.27
CA ILE A 453 0.21 7.58 9.88
C ILE A 453 -0.31 6.27 9.31
N VAL A 454 -1.46 6.32 8.64
CA VAL A 454 -2.10 5.14 8.07
C VAL A 454 -2.24 5.32 6.57
N ILE A 455 -1.79 4.33 5.80
CA ILE A 455 -2.05 4.21 4.37
C ILE A 455 -3.00 3.02 4.19
N PRO A 456 -4.32 3.26 4.06
CA PRO A 456 -5.32 2.20 4.05
C PRO A 456 -5.01 1.13 3.01
N ASN A 457 -5.13 -0.14 3.41
CA ASN A 457 -4.82 -1.32 2.60
C ASN A 457 -3.36 -1.44 2.13
N VAL A 458 -2.43 -0.71 2.74
CA VAL A 458 -0.99 -0.78 2.39
C VAL A 458 -0.13 -0.96 3.62
N MET A 459 -0.09 0.03 4.51
CA MET A 459 0.82 0.03 5.66
C MET A 459 0.44 1.06 6.72
N GLY A 460 0.93 0.82 7.94
CA GLY A 460 1.05 1.80 9.00
C GLY A 460 2.48 2.29 9.15
N ILE A 461 2.64 3.56 9.53
CA ILE A 461 3.91 4.20 9.77
C ILE A 461 3.84 4.93 11.12
N CYS A 462 4.92 4.85 11.89
CA CYS A 462 5.17 5.74 13.01
C CYS A 462 6.41 6.56 12.74
N THR A 463 6.33 7.87 12.96
CA THR A 463 7.49 8.75 13.03
C THR A 463 7.54 9.39 14.41
N TRP A 464 8.72 9.50 15.01
CA TRP A 464 8.88 10.14 16.32
C TRP A 464 10.05 11.11 16.29
N SER A 465 9.73 12.40 16.44
CA SER A 465 10.71 13.46 16.73
C SER A 465 10.11 14.47 17.72
N PRO A 466 10.71 14.66 18.90
CA PRO A 466 10.17 15.52 19.95
C PRO A 466 9.93 17.00 19.55
N PRO A 467 10.77 17.67 18.73
CA PRO A 467 10.53 19.06 18.34
C PRO A 467 9.23 19.24 17.54
N LEU A 468 8.37 20.14 18.01
CA LEU A 468 7.07 20.45 17.44
C LEU A 468 7.10 21.79 16.69
N ASP A 469 6.26 21.89 15.66
CA ASP A 469 5.92 23.13 14.99
C ASP A 469 5.02 24.02 15.87
N LYS A 470 4.67 25.21 15.36
CA LYS A 470 3.79 26.16 16.07
C LYS A 470 2.35 25.63 16.27
N LEU A 471 1.96 24.57 15.57
CA LEU A 471 0.63 23.95 15.61
C LEU A 471 0.61 22.67 16.46
N GLY A 472 1.75 22.28 17.04
CA GLY A 472 1.89 21.13 17.92
C GLY A 472 2.19 19.81 17.22
N ASN A 473 2.54 19.82 15.92
CA ASN A 473 2.89 18.61 15.17
C ASN A 473 4.42 18.42 15.11
N SER A 474 4.88 17.18 15.03
CA SER A 474 6.32 16.88 14.86
C SER A 474 6.84 17.43 13.53
N VAL A 475 7.86 18.29 13.59
CA VAL A 475 8.42 18.94 12.39
C VAL A 475 8.95 17.92 11.39
N ARG A 476 9.82 17.02 11.85
CA ARG A 476 10.40 15.96 11.01
C ARG A 476 9.32 14.97 10.54
N GLY A 477 8.33 14.67 11.38
CA GLY A 477 7.22 13.78 11.03
C GLY A 477 6.34 14.32 9.90
N VAL A 478 6.00 15.62 9.92
CA VAL A 478 5.25 16.28 8.85
C VAL A 478 6.07 16.31 7.56
N GLN A 479 7.35 16.71 7.63
CA GLN A 479 8.25 16.72 6.47
C GLN A 479 8.38 15.33 5.84
N PHE A 480 8.52 14.27 6.65
CA PHE A 480 8.59 12.89 6.16
C PHE A 480 7.35 12.52 5.35
N CYS A 481 6.16 12.90 5.81
CA CYS A 481 4.90 12.64 5.10
C CYS A 481 4.84 13.38 3.74
N GLU A 482 5.32 14.62 3.68
CA GLU A 482 5.40 15.39 2.44
C GLU A 482 6.37 14.77 1.43
N GLU A 483 7.53 14.28 1.89
CA GLU A 483 8.48 13.55 1.03
C GLU A 483 7.90 12.24 0.49
N LEU A 484 7.20 11.49 1.36
CA LEU A 484 6.59 10.22 1.02
C LEU A 484 5.58 10.36 -0.13
N VAL A 485 4.64 11.29 -0.03
CA VAL A 485 3.58 11.50 -1.04
C VAL A 485 4.06 12.26 -2.27
N ARG A 486 5.20 12.95 -2.18
CA ARG A 486 5.88 13.55 -3.33
C ARG A 486 6.44 12.48 -4.27
N VAL A 487 7.00 11.41 -3.72
CA VAL A 487 7.60 10.31 -4.50
C VAL A 487 6.59 9.22 -4.84
N PHE A 488 5.72 8.85 -3.90
CA PHE A 488 4.78 7.74 -4.06
C PHE A 488 3.34 8.21 -4.26
N ASN A 489 2.56 7.43 -5.03
CA ASN A 489 1.14 7.68 -5.29
C ASN A 489 0.22 7.27 -4.12
N PHE A 490 0.58 7.68 -2.90
CA PHE A 490 -0.15 7.33 -1.68
C PHE A 490 -1.20 8.35 -1.24
N HIS A 491 -1.20 9.56 -1.82
CA HIS A 491 -2.26 10.52 -1.52
C HIS A 491 -3.62 9.87 -1.79
N ARG A 492 -4.60 10.01 -0.89
CA ARG A 492 -5.93 9.38 -1.03
C ARG A 492 -6.63 9.63 -2.38
N TYR A 493 -6.29 10.72 -3.06
CA TYR A 493 -6.91 11.17 -4.31
C TYR A 493 -5.94 11.08 -5.51
N ASP A 494 -4.74 10.48 -5.32
CA ASP A 494 -3.86 10.17 -6.44
C ASP A 494 -4.46 9.05 -7.30
N ASN A 495 -4.21 9.12 -8.61
CA ASN A 495 -4.72 8.14 -9.56
C ASN A 495 -3.79 6.92 -9.67
N LEU A 496 -4.33 5.72 -9.43
CA LEU A 496 -3.56 4.47 -9.51
C LEU A 496 -3.17 4.07 -10.94
N LYS A 497 -3.86 4.57 -11.97
CA LYS A 497 -3.63 4.22 -13.38
C LYS A 497 -2.79 5.24 -14.15
N HIS A 498 -2.95 6.51 -13.85
CA HIS A 498 -2.43 7.63 -14.64
C HIS A 498 -1.49 8.57 -13.85
N ALA A 499 -0.91 8.12 -12.73
CA ALA A 499 0.14 8.89 -12.07
C ALA A 499 1.36 9.00 -13.00
N THR A 500 1.61 10.20 -13.54
CA THR A 500 2.61 10.38 -14.60
C THR A 500 4.04 10.29 -14.08
N ASN A 501 4.31 10.79 -12.86
CA ASN A 501 5.68 10.90 -12.33
C ASN A 501 5.90 10.26 -10.94
N LYS A 502 4.86 9.71 -10.31
CA LYS A 502 4.96 9.07 -8.99
C LYS A 502 5.16 7.56 -9.09
N LYS A 503 5.83 6.98 -8.10
CA LYS A 503 6.06 5.54 -8.00
C LYS A 503 4.89 4.86 -7.29
N ASP A 504 4.57 3.64 -7.70
CA ASP A 504 3.60 2.78 -7.02
C ASP A 504 4.30 1.51 -6.52
N PRO A 505 4.62 1.41 -5.22
CA PRO A 505 5.36 0.27 -4.69
C PRO A 505 4.50 -1.01 -4.62
N ARG A 506 3.20 -0.93 -4.91
CA ARG A 506 2.31 -2.11 -4.99
C ARG A 506 2.47 -2.89 -6.29
N ARG A 507 3.12 -2.31 -7.30
CA ARG A 507 3.27 -2.92 -8.63
C ARG A 507 4.62 -3.60 -8.78
N HIS A 508 4.66 -4.74 -9.47
CA HIS A 508 5.91 -5.37 -9.85
C HIS A 508 6.66 -4.52 -10.89
N LYS A 509 7.96 -4.30 -10.64
CA LYS A 509 8.86 -3.44 -11.45
C LYS A 509 8.98 -3.92 -12.91
N TYR A 510 9.04 -5.24 -13.11
CA TYR A 510 9.17 -5.85 -14.43
C TYR A 510 7.83 -6.04 -15.13
N GLU A 511 6.77 -6.31 -14.37
CA GLU A 511 5.42 -6.48 -14.93
C GLU A 511 4.91 -5.16 -15.51
N THR A 512 5.17 -4.01 -14.88
CA THR A 512 4.70 -2.72 -15.40
C THR A 512 5.40 -2.27 -16.69
N LYS A 513 6.74 -2.29 -16.72
CA LYS A 513 7.48 -1.94 -17.95
C LYS A 513 7.31 -3.00 -19.03
N GLY A 514 7.46 -4.28 -18.67
CA GLY A 514 7.28 -5.39 -19.62
C GLY A 514 5.87 -5.44 -20.20
N LEU A 515 4.82 -5.40 -19.37
CA LEU A 515 3.44 -5.47 -19.85
C LEU A 515 3.03 -4.21 -20.61
N SER A 516 3.50 -3.02 -20.21
CA SER A 516 3.23 -1.80 -20.98
C SER A 516 3.90 -1.82 -22.35
N ILE A 517 5.16 -2.29 -22.43
CA ILE A 517 5.87 -2.53 -23.69
C ILE A 517 5.13 -3.57 -24.50
N VAL A 518 4.79 -4.73 -23.93
CA VAL A 518 4.05 -5.79 -24.62
C VAL A 518 2.70 -5.30 -25.13
N ASN A 519 1.95 -4.53 -24.35
CA ASN A 519 0.66 -3.97 -24.77
C ASN A 519 0.81 -2.95 -25.91
N LEU A 520 1.84 -2.09 -25.83
CA LEU A 520 2.18 -1.16 -26.90
C LEU A 520 2.52 -1.91 -28.20
N LEU A 521 3.39 -2.91 -28.09
CA LEU A 521 3.86 -3.73 -29.20
C LEU A 521 2.73 -4.56 -29.81
N PHE A 522 1.85 -5.14 -28.98
CA PHE A 522 0.68 -5.88 -29.43
C PHE A 522 -0.34 -4.97 -30.12
N SER A 523 -0.51 -3.73 -29.65
CA SER A 523 -1.35 -2.73 -30.32
C SER A 523 -0.82 -2.40 -31.71
N ALA A 524 0.51 -2.28 -31.86
CA ALA A 524 1.15 -2.05 -33.15
C ALA A 524 1.05 -3.28 -34.08
N ALA A 525 1.26 -4.49 -33.56
CA ALA A 525 1.15 -5.73 -34.32
C ALA A 525 -0.28 -6.05 -34.78
N SER A 526 -1.30 -5.66 -34.00
CA SER A 526 -2.71 -5.87 -34.33
C SER A 526 -3.31 -4.77 -35.21
N GLY A 527 -2.58 -3.69 -35.47
CA GLY A 527 -3.07 -2.55 -36.25
C GLY A 527 -4.02 -1.61 -35.50
N ASP A 528 -4.09 -1.68 -34.16
CA ASP A 528 -4.97 -0.85 -33.34
C ASP A 528 -4.38 0.56 -33.14
N VAL A 529 -4.56 1.43 -34.13
CA VAL A 529 -4.18 2.85 -34.08
C VAL A 529 -4.85 3.59 -32.92
N ALA A 530 -6.07 3.20 -32.53
CA ALA A 530 -6.77 3.83 -31.42
C ALA A 530 -6.11 3.51 -30.07
N ALA A 531 -5.61 2.29 -29.87
CA ALA A 531 -4.77 1.95 -28.74
C ALA A 531 -3.43 2.69 -28.76
N LEU A 532 -2.75 2.79 -29.91
CA LEU A 532 -1.50 3.56 -30.03
C LEU A 532 -1.70 5.05 -29.69
N ARG A 533 -2.79 5.66 -30.15
CA ARG A 533 -3.17 7.03 -29.79
C ARG A 533 -3.40 7.18 -28.28
N ARG A 534 -4.09 6.22 -27.64
CA ARG A 534 -4.27 6.20 -26.18
C ARG A 534 -2.94 6.08 -25.44
N HIS A 535 -2.02 5.23 -25.90
CA HIS A 535 -0.69 5.10 -25.32
C HIS A 535 0.11 6.41 -25.40
N LYS A 536 0.14 7.06 -26.57
CA LYS A 536 0.80 8.36 -26.75
C LYS A 536 0.17 9.45 -25.88
N LEU A 537 -1.16 9.52 -25.82
CA LEU A 537 -1.89 10.47 -24.97
C LEU A 537 -1.62 10.25 -23.47
N SER A 538 -1.34 9.01 -23.05
CA SER A 538 -0.99 8.70 -21.66
C SER A 538 0.44 9.07 -21.27
N GLY A 539 1.23 9.66 -22.18
CA GLY A 539 2.62 10.04 -21.93
C GLY A 539 3.61 8.86 -22.02
N MET A 540 3.21 7.75 -22.62
CA MET A 540 4.08 6.59 -22.80
C MET A 540 5.18 6.88 -23.83
N ASP A 541 6.41 6.48 -23.52
CA ASP A 541 7.51 6.48 -24.47
C ASP A 541 7.28 5.40 -25.55
N MET A 542 7.09 5.85 -26.79
CA MET A 542 6.77 4.99 -27.94
C MET A 542 8.03 4.36 -28.56
N SER A 543 9.23 4.73 -28.10
CA SER A 543 10.52 4.21 -28.58
C SER A 543 11.01 2.94 -27.86
N LEU A 544 10.25 2.51 -26.85
CA LEU A 544 10.53 1.31 -26.07
C LEU A 544 10.53 0.05 -26.96
N SER A 545 11.34 -0.93 -26.56
CA SER A 545 11.55 -2.18 -27.30
C SER A 545 11.40 -3.41 -26.42
N ASP A 546 11.05 -4.55 -27.01
CA ASP A 546 11.02 -5.85 -26.33
C ASP A 546 12.42 -6.40 -26.03
N TYR A 547 12.46 -7.64 -25.50
CA TYR A 547 13.69 -8.35 -25.21
C TYR A 547 14.53 -8.63 -26.47
N ASP A 548 13.93 -8.63 -27.66
CA ASP A 548 14.59 -8.78 -28.95
C ASP A 548 15.02 -7.43 -29.56
N GLY A 549 14.84 -6.31 -28.85
CA GLY A 549 15.20 -4.98 -29.34
C GLY A 549 14.21 -4.38 -30.34
N ARG A 550 13.09 -5.04 -30.62
CA ARG A 550 12.08 -4.58 -31.58
C ARG A 550 11.17 -3.54 -30.95
N THR A 551 10.99 -2.43 -31.66
CA THR A 551 10.04 -1.36 -31.30
C THR A 551 8.66 -1.59 -31.90
N ALA A 552 7.68 -0.76 -31.52
CA ALA A 552 6.35 -0.77 -32.13
C ALA A 552 6.41 -0.60 -33.65
N LEU A 553 7.41 0.14 -34.15
CA LEU A 553 7.61 0.37 -35.59
C LEU A 553 8.05 -0.90 -36.32
N HIS A 554 8.90 -1.75 -35.71
CA HIS A 554 9.30 -3.03 -36.30
C HIS A 554 8.08 -3.92 -36.52
N LEU A 555 7.22 -4.04 -35.51
CA LEU A 555 6.05 -4.92 -35.58
C LEU A 555 4.98 -4.38 -36.53
N ALA A 556 4.72 -3.07 -36.53
CA ALA A 556 3.80 -2.46 -37.49
C ALA A 556 4.29 -2.63 -38.95
N ALA A 557 5.61 -2.51 -39.16
CA ALA A 557 6.24 -2.66 -40.46
C ALA A 557 6.24 -4.12 -40.97
N ALA A 558 6.49 -5.09 -40.11
CA ALA A 558 6.41 -6.51 -40.43
C ALA A 558 4.98 -6.95 -40.79
N GLU A 559 4.00 -6.52 -40.00
CA GLU A 559 2.59 -6.93 -40.17
C GLU A 559 1.89 -6.22 -41.34
N GLY A 560 2.36 -5.04 -41.77
CA GLY A 560 1.77 -4.34 -42.91
C GLY A 560 0.80 -3.21 -42.54
N HIS A 561 0.82 -2.70 -41.31
CA HIS A 561 -0.13 -1.69 -40.83
C HIS A 561 0.34 -0.26 -41.13
N GLN A 562 0.03 0.24 -42.33
CA GLN A 562 0.47 1.57 -42.80
C GLN A 562 0.05 2.71 -41.85
N ASP A 563 -1.20 2.70 -41.37
CA ASP A 563 -1.71 3.75 -40.46
C ASP A 563 -0.94 3.81 -39.13
N CYS A 564 -0.52 2.64 -38.61
CA CYS A 564 0.31 2.55 -37.42
C CYS A 564 1.72 3.10 -37.69
N VAL A 565 2.32 2.77 -38.84
CA VAL A 565 3.64 3.27 -39.26
C VAL A 565 3.65 4.79 -39.40
N THR A 566 2.67 5.35 -40.12
CA THR A 566 2.50 6.80 -40.27
C THR A 566 2.33 7.48 -38.91
N PHE A 567 1.48 6.94 -38.03
CA PHE A 567 1.29 7.49 -36.69
C PHE A 567 2.56 7.44 -35.83
N LEU A 568 3.32 6.35 -35.88
CA LEU A 568 4.54 6.20 -35.08
C LEU A 568 5.68 7.12 -35.55
N LEU A 569 5.77 7.39 -36.85
CA LEU A 569 6.82 8.24 -37.42
C LEU A 569 6.46 9.73 -37.33
N GLU A 570 5.28 10.12 -37.81
CA GLU A 570 4.89 11.53 -37.88
C GLU A 570 4.52 12.11 -36.52
N GLN A 571 3.74 11.36 -35.72
CA GLN A 571 3.13 11.88 -34.49
C GLN A 571 3.90 11.46 -33.23
N CYS A 572 4.54 10.29 -33.25
CA CYS A 572 5.31 9.80 -32.11
C CYS A 572 6.83 10.04 -32.22
N ASN A 573 7.34 10.36 -33.42
CA ASN A 573 8.77 10.58 -33.72
C ASN A 573 9.65 9.41 -33.24
N VAL A 574 9.19 8.17 -33.46
CA VAL A 574 9.95 6.95 -33.13
C VAL A 574 11.14 6.81 -34.10
N PRO A 575 12.35 6.44 -33.61
CA PRO A 575 13.51 6.22 -34.48
C PRO A 575 13.22 5.15 -35.56
N HIS A 576 13.49 5.50 -36.81
CA HIS A 576 13.22 4.66 -37.98
C HIS A 576 14.36 3.68 -38.31
N ASP A 577 15.53 3.87 -37.70
CA ASP A 577 16.81 3.21 -37.96
C ASP A 577 17.28 2.31 -36.81
N LYS A 578 16.55 2.30 -35.68
CA LYS A 578 16.87 1.45 -34.53
C LYS A 578 16.87 -0.01 -34.96
N LYS A 579 17.97 -0.72 -34.70
CA LYS A 579 18.14 -2.14 -35.04
C LYS A 579 17.68 -3.06 -33.93
N ASP A 580 17.10 -4.19 -34.31
CA ASP A 580 16.78 -5.29 -33.41
C ASP A 580 18.01 -6.15 -33.06
N ARG A 581 17.80 -7.24 -32.32
CA ARG A 581 18.84 -8.21 -31.94
C ARG A 581 19.51 -8.88 -33.14
N TRP A 582 18.82 -8.99 -34.28
CA TRP A 582 19.34 -9.58 -35.51
C TRP A 582 20.00 -8.55 -36.43
N GLY A 583 20.04 -7.29 -36.03
CA GLY A 583 20.62 -6.19 -36.79
C GLY A 583 19.69 -5.62 -37.86
N ASN A 584 18.43 -6.05 -37.88
CA ASN A 584 17.43 -5.60 -38.84
C ASN A 584 16.79 -4.29 -38.37
N ALA A 585 16.64 -3.33 -39.28
CA ALA A 585 15.82 -2.15 -39.04
C ALA A 585 14.35 -2.42 -39.42
N PRO A 586 13.39 -1.56 -39.03
CA PRO A 586 11.99 -1.68 -39.45
C PRO A 586 11.80 -1.79 -40.98
N LEU A 587 12.68 -1.15 -41.75
CA LEU A 587 12.70 -1.24 -43.22
C LEU A 587 13.08 -2.65 -43.71
N ASP A 588 14.03 -3.30 -43.04
CA ASP A 588 14.50 -4.65 -43.40
C ASP A 588 13.44 -5.70 -43.05
N GLU A 589 12.74 -5.50 -41.94
CA GLU A 589 11.58 -6.31 -41.56
C GLU A 589 10.46 -6.19 -42.62
N ALA A 590 10.12 -4.97 -43.05
CA ALA A 590 9.13 -4.76 -44.10
C ALA A 590 9.52 -5.44 -45.43
N LYS A 591 10.81 -5.43 -45.78
CA LYS A 591 11.32 -6.15 -46.98
C LYS A 591 11.22 -7.66 -46.82
N THR A 592 11.60 -8.18 -45.65
CA THR A 592 11.59 -9.62 -45.35
C THR A 592 10.19 -10.20 -45.44
N PHE A 593 9.17 -9.46 -44.96
CA PHE A 593 7.76 -9.87 -45.03
C PHE A 593 7.04 -9.41 -46.31
N GLY A 594 7.75 -8.79 -47.27
CA GLY A 594 7.21 -8.41 -48.58
C GLY A 594 6.16 -7.29 -48.56
N ARG A 595 6.25 -6.35 -47.61
CA ARG A 595 5.29 -5.23 -47.44
C ARG A 595 5.65 -4.03 -48.31
N VAL A 596 5.43 -4.13 -49.62
CA VAL A 596 5.86 -3.13 -50.64
C VAL A 596 5.47 -1.69 -50.29
N GLN A 597 4.22 -1.46 -49.88
CA GLN A 597 3.71 -0.11 -49.53
C GLN A 597 4.47 0.53 -48.35
N ILE A 598 4.86 -0.27 -47.36
CA ILE A 598 5.61 0.21 -46.20
C ILE A 598 7.08 0.42 -46.56
N VAL A 599 7.66 -0.43 -47.42
CA VAL A 599 9.04 -0.28 -47.88
C VAL A 599 9.22 1.03 -48.64
N GLU A 600 8.30 1.36 -49.55
CA GLU A 600 8.32 2.65 -50.26
C GLU A 600 8.18 3.83 -49.28
N TYR A 601 7.25 3.74 -48.34
CA TYR A 601 7.01 4.79 -47.36
C TYR A 601 8.22 5.04 -46.43
N LEU A 602 8.79 3.98 -45.86
CA LEU A 602 9.94 4.05 -44.97
C LEU A 602 11.21 4.50 -45.70
N SER A 603 11.40 4.07 -46.96
CA SER A 603 12.56 4.47 -47.76
C SER A 603 12.49 5.95 -48.10
N LYS A 604 11.30 6.45 -48.48
CA LYS A 604 11.06 7.87 -48.70
C LYS A 604 11.30 8.69 -47.44
N TRP A 605 10.77 8.23 -46.30
CA TRP A 605 10.99 8.90 -45.00
C TRP A 605 12.47 8.96 -44.61
N ALA A 606 13.22 7.89 -44.86
CA ALA A 606 14.66 7.84 -44.58
C ALA A 606 15.48 8.77 -45.50
N GLU A 607 15.09 8.93 -46.76
CA GLU A 607 15.71 9.90 -47.68
C GLU A 607 15.44 11.34 -47.26
N GLU A 608 14.20 11.67 -46.89
CA GLU A 608 13.81 12.99 -46.40
C GLU A 608 14.58 13.36 -45.13
N ARG A 609 14.72 12.44 -44.16
CA ARG A 609 15.46 12.69 -42.93
C ARG A 609 16.96 12.86 -43.13
N LYS A 610 17.58 12.17 -44.09
CA LYS A 610 18.99 12.40 -44.44
C LYS A 610 19.23 13.81 -44.98
N VAL A 611 18.27 14.36 -45.72
CA VAL A 611 18.34 15.74 -46.24
C VAL A 611 18.19 16.74 -45.09
N ASP A 612 17.28 16.49 -44.15
CA ASP A 612 17.07 17.33 -42.97
C ASP A 612 18.28 17.29 -42.01
N GLU A 613 18.85 16.12 -41.73
CA GLU A 613 20.05 15.98 -40.89
C GLU A 613 21.28 16.66 -41.52
N ALA A 614 21.44 16.59 -42.84
CA ALA A 614 22.49 17.30 -43.56
C ALA A 614 22.30 18.83 -43.49
N ARG A 615 21.06 19.31 -43.45
CA ARG A 615 20.72 20.74 -43.34
C ARG A 615 20.93 21.27 -41.92
N GLU A 616 20.56 20.50 -40.89
CA GLU A 616 20.80 20.82 -39.48
C GLU A 616 22.29 20.87 -39.15
N GLN A 617 23.11 19.95 -39.68
CA GLN A 617 24.57 19.99 -39.53
C GLN A 617 25.22 21.21 -40.23
N LEU A 618 24.63 21.66 -41.34
CA LEU A 618 25.05 22.88 -42.05
C LEU A 618 24.65 24.17 -41.32
N GLU A 619 23.58 24.15 -40.53
CA GLU A 619 23.16 25.28 -39.69
C GLU A 619 23.91 25.33 -38.35
N ALA A 620 24.20 24.18 -37.74
CA ALA A 620 25.03 24.08 -36.54
C ALA A 620 26.47 24.60 -36.79
N SER A 621 27.08 24.21 -37.91
CA SER A 621 28.41 24.69 -38.32
C SER A 621 28.46 26.20 -38.60
N LYS A 622 27.40 26.79 -39.16
CA LYS A 622 27.26 28.26 -39.33
C LYS A 622 27.08 29.01 -38.00
N THR A 623 26.53 28.34 -36.99
CA THR A 623 26.30 28.93 -35.66
C THR A 623 27.60 28.94 -34.85
N GLU A 624 28.43 27.89 -34.97
CA GLU A 624 29.79 27.85 -34.40
C GLU A 624 30.75 28.87 -35.07
N GLU A 625 30.63 29.09 -36.39
CA GLU A 625 31.40 30.14 -37.09
C GLU A 625 31.00 31.56 -36.64
N LYS A 626 29.72 31.80 -36.34
CA LYS A 626 29.25 33.09 -35.78
C LYS A 626 29.75 33.33 -34.35
N GLN A 627 29.88 32.28 -33.54
CA GLN A 627 30.47 32.41 -32.19
C GLN A 627 31.99 32.63 -32.21
N LYS A 628 32.71 32.09 -33.20
CA LYS A 628 34.15 32.39 -33.39
C LYS A 628 34.44 33.81 -33.89
N LYS A 629 33.50 34.45 -34.62
CA LYS A 629 33.65 35.84 -35.12
C LYS A 629 33.29 36.93 -34.10
N ASN A 630 32.73 36.59 -32.95
CA ASN A 630 32.35 37.53 -31.88
C ASN A 630 33.21 37.41 -30.61
N LYS A 631 34.47 36.97 -30.72
CA LYS A 631 35.45 37.14 -29.63
C LYS A 631 36.02 38.56 -29.66
N PRO A 632 35.90 39.36 -28.59
CA PRO A 632 36.62 40.64 -28.51
C PRO A 632 38.12 40.37 -28.40
N GLU A 633 38.92 41.09 -29.18
CA GLU A 633 40.38 41.11 -29.07
C GLU A 633 40.78 41.59 -27.66
N THR A 634 41.49 40.75 -26.92
CA THR A 634 42.18 41.13 -25.69
C THR A 634 43.39 42.01 -26.03
N PRO A 635 43.59 43.15 -25.35
CA PRO A 635 44.78 43.97 -25.57
C PRO A 635 46.02 43.24 -25.06
N SER A 636 47.11 43.35 -25.82
CA SER A 636 48.43 42.82 -25.50
C SER A 636 49.07 43.63 -24.36
N ASP A 637 49.24 43.01 -23.20
CA ASP A 637 50.14 43.52 -22.15
C ASP A 637 51.58 43.19 -22.54
N ASP A 638 52.26 44.21 -23.06
CA ASP A 638 53.71 44.28 -23.21
C ASP A 638 54.25 45.16 -22.08
N THR A 639 54.76 44.54 -21.01
CA THR A 639 55.73 45.20 -20.13
C THR A 639 56.74 44.18 -19.61
N SER A 640 57.96 44.37 -20.08
CA SER A 640 59.20 43.73 -19.66
C SER A 640 59.56 44.05 -18.20
N PRO A 641 60.47 43.28 -17.56
CA PRO A 641 60.77 43.43 -16.14
C PRO A 641 61.96 44.36 -15.85
N LEU A 642 61.96 44.92 -14.61
CA LEU A 642 63.08 45.47 -13.80
C LEU A 642 63.39 46.98 -13.90
N PRO A 643 63.87 47.63 -12.81
CA PRO A 643 64.60 47.10 -11.64
C PRO A 643 63.84 47.03 -10.31
#